data_AF-G8TD41-F1
#
_entry.id   AF-G8TD41-F1
#
_cell.length_a   1.000
_cell.length_b   1.000
_cell.length_c   1.000
_cell.angle_alpha   90.00
_cell.angle_beta   90.00
_cell.angle_gamma   90.00
#
_symmetry.space_group_name_H-M   'P 1'
#
loop_
_entity.id
_entity.type
_entity.pdbx_description
1 polymer ?
#
loop_
_entity_poly.entity_id
_entity_poly.type
_entity_poly.pdbx_seq_one_letter_code
_entity_poly.pdbx_strand_id
1 'polypeptide(L)'
;MLLGIAGYSYSQQTDSPGKNWEAAFLSPPESTKPWVYWYWDNDNISKEGITKDLEAMAQVGIGEALIGNIVGGASSKGKVTVLSEDWWSCMVHAITEAKRLGMKIGVFNCPGWSQSGGPWVKPEQTMRYLVSTELQVTGGQSFAYAFKPPTENFQLVSVQAFPVPAEDNDGVSTKSPVVSSKGMNNAQWLFDGDPNTEVVVPATEQQLEIKLNSVATVRSLQITPGNDPVTADCDLEAINDKGAWQRITHLHIDRSNMDIAVGPMRYGPVVISFPAVKAQTFRLRFTNGKGGKLREIELSGAPRLTAYVEKQLGKMWPYAEVRPDSYTWPATAEPEHKSLVVDPARVIDLSTKVDKSGNLNWAVPAGEWIILYTGMTPTGVTNSPTTTEGSGLEIDKMNKQLAQFHFDAFIGELLKRTPAEDRVALRHVVADSYEKGSENWTDGLGEDFKRTYGYDPYPFLPVLTGRIVASADRSDRFLWDLRRLVADRIASNYVGGLRERCQQNGLRLWLENYGHWGFPGEFLSYGGASDDLGGEFWYGVPSLGPVEVRCASSAGHTYGKKVVSAEAFTSGLSFTQMPRNLKTRGDWAWSEGINHFVMHVYIHQPDDRKPGMSAWFGTDFNRNNTWFTQSKTYFDYIRRSCALLQQGHTVADVAYFIGEDAPKMTGDKDPALPPGYNYDFINAEMLAKARVVNDRIVLASGASYAVLVLPPKETMRPEILKKIVALVADGACVLGNAPAHSPSGRDYPFCDTRVQALAKELWGFKMVGKGHVFTGIGLKKVLRQIGVAEDCVLGKDFLYTHRQEGNAHCYFVSNQLDIARKDTMAFRVTGLQPELWDAVTGQIKALPNYAISNGKTVIPLEFGPGDSWFIIFRNKATVADGKENFEQFQPVQAVEGNWTVDFNPGYAKPFQATFARLTDWSQHDDPQIKYYSGTATYSSTFTCDDKKDSSLYLDLGQVEGLATVRLNGKEYPTLWRYPYRVNISNQLQPGENELEVTVVNCWWNRLVGDAQPGAKPVTWTAFTNWHADSKLQPAGLLGPVNILTAK
;
A
#
# COMPACT_ATOMS: atom_id res chain seq x y z
N MET A 1 28.10 24.42 -46.88
CA MET A 1 27.99 25.60 -46.00
C MET A 1 28.01 25.12 -44.57
N LEU A 2 29.07 25.48 -43.84
CA LEU A 2 29.26 25.25 -42.40
C LEU A 2 28.37 26.18 -41.59
N LEU A 3 27.74 25.67 -40.53
CA LEU A 3 27.26 26.32 -39.30
C LEU A 3 26.91 25.13 -38.38
N GLY A 4 27.56 24.81 -37.27
CA GLY A 4 28.17 25.63 -36.22
C GLY A 4 27.59 25.13 -34.90
N ILE A 5 28.02 23.93 -34.45
CA ILE A 5 27.57 23.32 -33.20
C ILE A 5 28.33 24.02 -32.05
N ALA A 6 27.65 24.89 -31.32
CA ALA A 6 28.15 25.42 -30.07
C ALA A 6 28.06 24.32 -29.00
N GLY A 7 29.20 23.70 -28.70
CA GLY A 7 29.33 22.83 -27.54
C GLY A 7 29.24 23.66 -26.27
N TYR A 8 28.15 23.48 -25.52
CA TYR A 8 28.12 23.86 -24.10
C TYR A 8 29.04 22.90 -23.35
N SER A 9 30.27 23.33 -23.09
CA SER A 9 31.13 22.69 -22.09
C SER A 9 30.53 22.97 -20.71
N TYR A 10 29.80 22.01 -20.15
CA TYR A 10 29.59 21.97 -18.71
C TYR A 10 30.95 21.77 -18.05
N SER A 11 31.51 22.86 -17.52
CA SER A 11 32.54 22.80 -16.49
C SER A 11 31.92 22.06 -15.30
N GLN A 12 32.16 20.75 -15.18
CA GLN A 12 31.98 20.03 -13.93
C GLN A 12 32.99 20.63 -12.93
N GLN A 13 32.53 21.60 -12.12
CA GLN A 13 33.10 21.77 -10.81
C GLN A 13 32.86 20.45 -10.08
N THR A 14 33.93 19.67 -9.89
CA THR A 14 33.93 18.48 -9.07
C THR A 14 33.76 18.91 -7.62
N ASP A 15 32.51 19.14 -7.20
CA ASP A 15 32.20 19.18 -5.77
C ASP A 15 32.62 17.82 -5.18
N SER A 16 33.26 17.86 -4.00
CA SER A 16 33.63 16.65 -3.29
C SER A 16 32.36 15.82 -3.01
N PRO A 17 32.33 14.52 -3.33
CA PRO A 17 31.17 13.66 -3.08
C PRO A 17 30.67 13.79 -1.63
N GLY A 18 29.36 13.91 -1.42
CA GLY A 18 28.76 14.06 -0.09
C GLY A 18 28.89 15.46 0.56
N LYS A 19 29.48 16.47 -0.09
CA LYS A 19 29.50 17.86 0.44
C LYS A 19 28.10 18.46 0.56
N ASN A 20 27.23 18.15 -0.40
CA ASN A 20 25.84 18.58 -0.39
C ASN A 20 25.02 17.94 0.74
N TRP A 21 25.48 16.81 1.31
CA TRP A 21 24.75 16.12 2.38
C TRP A 21 24.81 16.92 3.68
N GLU A 22 25.97 17.51 4.01
CA GLU A 22 26.14 18.29 5.24
C GLU A 22 25.33 19.57 5.18
N ALA A 23 25.39 20.27 4.05
CA ALA A 23 24.55 21.45 3.82
C ALA A 23 23.06 21.11 3.93
N ALA A 24 22.62 20.00 3.29
CA ALA A 24 21.23 19.56 3.35
C ALA A 24 20.83 19.06 4.75
N PHE A 25 21.73 18.53 5.57
CA PHE A 25 21.43 18.07 6.91
C PHE A 25 21.34 19.22 7.92
N LEU A 26 22.29 20.17 7.85
CA LEU A 26 22.29 21.36 8.71
C LEU A 26 21.19 22.35 8.32
N SER A 27 20.82 22.40 7.03
CA SER A 27 19.75 23.23 6.49
C SER A 27 18.87 22.43 5.52
N PRO A 28 17.93 21.61 6.03
CA PRO A 28 17.05 20.77 5.23
C PRO A 28 16.27 21.56 4.17
N PRO A 29 16.36 21.17 2.88
CA PRO A 29 15.60 21.81 1.82
C PRO A 29 14.10 21.84 2.11
N GLU A 30 13.39 22.86 1.62
CA GLU A 30 11.94 22.98 1.83
C GLU A 30 11.15 21.78 1.28
N SER A 31 11.68 21.09 0.26
CA SER A 31 11.11 19.84 -0.27
C SER A 31 11.12 18.67 0.71
N THR A 32 11.81 18.79 1.84
CA THR A 32 11.88 17.76 2.91
C THR A 32 10.86 17.97 4.01
N LYS A 33 10.15 19.11 4.01
CA LYS A 33 9.05 19.35 4.93
C LYS A 33 7.99 18.26 4.74
N PRO A 34 7.55 17.59 5.82
CA PRO A 34 6.49 16.61 5.71
C PRO A 34 5.18 17.26 5.29
N TRP A 35 4.30 16.44 4.73
CA TRP A 35 2.94 16.83 4.39
C TRP A 35 1.97 16.29 5.43
N VAL A 36 0.70 16.63 5.32
CA VAL A 36 -0.34 16.11 6.20
C VAL A 36 -1.62 15.87 5.41
N TYR A 37 -2.29 14.74 5.66
CA TYR A 37 -3.69 14.59 5.26
C TYR A 37 -4.54 15.53 6.10
N TRP A 38 -5.25 16.42 5.44
CA TRP A 38 -6.08 17.43 6.07
C TRP A 38 -7.54 17.17 5.73
N TYR A 39 -8.18 16.38 6.58
CA TYR A 39 -9.53 15.89 6.32
C TYR A 39 -10.58 16.84 6.85
N TRP A 40 -11.49 17.21 5.96
CA TRP A 40 -12.68 17.99 6.23
C TRP A 40 -13.83 17.02 6.47
N ASP A 41 -14.14 16.79 7.74
CA ASP A 41 -15.11 15.77 8.15
C ASP A 41 -16.55 16.29 8.13
N ASN A 42 -17.41 15.59 7.39
CA ASN A 42 -18.86 15.72 7.42
C ASN A 42 -19.36 17.16 7.30
N ASP A 43 -18.79 17.92 6.34
CA ASP A 43 -19.16 19.31 6.03
C ASP A 43 -18.93 20.34 7.17
N ASN A 44 -18.19 19.97 8.22
CA ASN A 44 -17.84 20.85 9.34
C ASN A 44 -16.61 21.71 9.00
N ILE A 45 -16.82 22.74 8.17
CA ILE A 45 -15.74 23.58 7.63
C ILE A 45 -15.96 25.05 7.99
N SER A 46 -14.88 25.78 8.30
CA SER A 46 -14.91 27.24 8.43
C SER A 46 -13.62 27.89 7.93
N LYS A 47 -13.73 29.10 7.34
CA LYS A 47 -12.56 29.87 6.88
C LYS A 47 -11.62 30.28 8.03
N GLU A 48 -12.19 30.60 9.19
CA GLU A 48 -11.41 30.92 10.39
C GLU A 48 -10.60 29.71 10.86
N GLY A 49 -11.24 28.53 10.89
CA GLY A 49 -10.57 27.27 11.22
C GLY A 49 -9.48 26.93 10.21
N ILE A 50 -9.71 27.19 8.91
CA ILE A 50 -8.73 26.96 7.84
C ILE A 50 -7.47 27.81 8.08
N THR A 51 -7.63 29.10 8.37
CA THR A 51 -6.51 29.99 8.68
C THR A 51 -5.72 29.48 9.89
N LYS A 52 -6.41 29.18 11.01
CA LYS A 52 -5.76 28.69 12.24
C LYS A 52 -5.06 27.35 12.05
N ASP A 53 -5.63 26.45 11.25
CA ASP A 53 -5.01 25.15 10.93
C ASP A 53 -3.71 25.33 10.16
N LEU A 54 -3.74 26.10 9.06
CA LEU A 54 -2.56 26.33 8.24
C LEU A 54 -1.46 27.10 9.00
N GLU A 55 -1.82 28.06 9.84
CA GLU A 55 -0.87 28.76 10.70
C GLU A 55 -0.17 27.81 11.68
N ALA A 56 -0.92 26.91 12.32
CA ALA A 56 -0.37 25.92 13.23
C ALA A 56 0.55 24.92 12.50
N MET A 57 0.15 24.46 11.30
CA MET A 57 0.98 23.59 10.45
C MET A 57 2.30 24.28 10.04
N ALA A 58 2.22 25.55 9.60
CA ALA A 58 3.39 26.34 9.21
C ALA A 58 4.35 26.54 10.39
N GLN A 59 3.82 26.82 11.59
CA GLN A 59 4.59 27.04 12.82
C GLN A 59 5.48 25.83 13.17
N VAL A 60 4.96 24.61 13.01
CA VAL A 60 5.69 23.38 13.37
C VAL A 60 6.56 22.83 12.22
N GLY A 61 6.44 23.40 11.02
CA GLY A 61 7.30 23.08 9.87
C GLY A 61 6.70 22.09 8.87
N ILE A 62 5.38 21.89 8.87
CA ILE A 62 4.67 21.16 7.80
C ILE A 62 4.67 22.04 6.53
N GLY A 63 4.90 21.41 5.38
CA GLY A 63 5.06 22.13 4.10
C GLY A 63 3.82 22.15 3.23
N GLU A 64 2.94 21.16 3.38
CA GLU A 64 1.81 20.94 2.49
C GLU A 64 0.66 20.22 3.20
N ALA A 65 -0.57 20.66 2.91
CA ALA A 65 -1.79 20.04 3.42
C ALA A 65 -2.61 19.46 2.26
N LEU A 66 -3.00 18.19 2.36
CA LEU A 66 -3.73 17.45 1.34
C LEU A 66 -5.22 17.37 1.73
N ILE A 67 -6.06 18.14 1.05
CA ILE A 67 -7.48 18.29 1.40
C ILE A 67 -8.29 17.11 0.88
N GLY A 68 -8.83 16.31 1.80
CA GLY A 68 -9.81 15.25 1.54
C GLY A 68 -11.15 15.56 2.23
N ASN A 69 -12.27 15.26 1.57
CA ASN A 69 -13.62 15.55 2.09
C ASN A 69 -14.29 14.24 2.47
N ILE A 70 -14.37 13.94 3.76
CA ILE A 70 -14.74 12.59 4.22
C ILE A 70 -16.01 12.62 5.06
N VAL A 71 -16.56 11.43 5.33
CA VAL A 71 -17.61 11.24 6.32
C VAL A 71 -17.17 10.16 7.30
N GLY A 72 -16.78 10.58 8.51
CA GLY A 72 -16.29 9.71 9.58
C GLY A 72 -17.37 9.17 10.52
N GLY A 73 -18.65 9.54 10.33
CA GLY A 73 -19.80 9.04 11.08
C GLY A 73 -19.92 9.46 12.55
N ALA A 74 -18.89 10.12 13.10
CA ALA A 74 -18.82 10.50 14.51
C ALA A 74 -19.44 11.88 14.80
N SER A 75 -19.47 12.78 13.82
CA SER A 75 -19.97 14.15 13.94
C SER A 75 -21.35 14.32 13.28
N SER A 76 -22.11 15.35 13.69
CA SER A 76 -23.29 15.79 12.93
C SER A 76 -22.87 16.56 11.67
N LYS A 77 -23.68 16.47 10.59
CA LYS A 77 -23.42 17.19 9.32
C LYS A 77 -23.29 18.70 9.58
N GLY A 78 -22.20 19.29 9.09
CA GLY A 78 -21.94 20.72 9.17
C GLY A 78 -22.74 21.52 8.13
N LYS A 79 -22.41 22.81 7.99
CA LYS A 79 -23.17 23.75 7.15
C LYS A 79 -22.60 23.93 5.75
N VAL A 80 -21.36 23.51 5.50
CA VAL A 80 -20.64 23.78 4.25
C VAL A 80 -20.68 22.52 3.40
N THR A 81 -21.83 22.28 2.77
CA THR A 81 -22.06 21.08 1.94
C THR A 81 -21.03 20.99 0.82
N VAL A 82 -20.38 19.83 0.67
CA VAL A 82 -19.44 19.57 -0.43
C VAL A 82 -20.01 19.97 -1.80
N LEU A 83 -19.16 20.53 -2.68
CA LEU A 83 -19.51 21.08 -4.01
C LEU A 83 -20.43 22.32 -4.04
N SER A 84 -20.92 22.81 -2.90
CA SER A 84 -21.63 24.10 -2.84
C SER A 84 -20.70 25.29 -3.08
N GLU A 85 -21.26 26.47 -3.38
CA GLU A 85 -20.48 27.70 -3.54
C GLU A 85 -19.71 28.08 -2.26
N ASP A 86 -20.28 27.85 -1.08
CA ASP A 86 -19.60 28.08 0.20
C ASP A 86 -18.40 27.13 0.37
N TRP A 87 -18.53 25.88 -0.07
CA TRP A 87 -17.45 24.90 -0.06
C TRP A 87 -16.33 25.29 -1.02
N TRP A 88 -16.65 25.65 -2.26
CA TRP A 88 -15.66 26.18 -3.21
C TRP A 88 -14.95 27.43 -2.67
N SER A 89 -15.68 28.30 -1.98
CA SER A 89 -15.10 29.47 -1.32
C SER A 89 -14.11 29.11 -0.22
N CYS A 90 -14.36 28.02 0.52
CA CYS A 90 -13.42 27.49 1.51
C CYS A 90 -12.18 26.88 0.87
N MET A 91 -12.33 26.13 -0.23
CA MET A 91 -11.20 25.57 -0.99
C MET A 91 -10.27 26.68 -1.52
N VAL A 92 -10.84 27.74 -2.12
CA VAL A 92 -10.07 28.90 -2.59
C VAL A 92 -9.38 29.60 -1.41
N HIS A 93 -10.09 29.81 -0.29
CA HIS A 93 -9.51 30.41 0.91
C HIS A 93 -8.30 29.62 1.45
N ALA A 94 -8.38 28.29 1.47
CA ALA A 94 -7.25 27.44 1.86
C ALA A 94 -6.02 27.62 0.95
N ILE A 95 -6.22 27.74 -0.36
CA ILE A 95 -5.12 27.98 -1.32
C ILE A 95 -4.51 29.37 -1.12
N THR A 96 -5.32 30.41 -0.95
CA THR A 96 -4.86 31.78 -0.69
C THR A 96 -4.06 31.86 0.62
N GLU A 97 -4.55 31.23 1.69
CA GLU A 97 -3.84 31.20 2.98
C GLU A 97 -2.55 30.39 2.92
N ALA A 98 -2.54 29.26 2.22
CA ALA A 98 -1.31 28.50 2.00
C ALA A 98 -0.25 29.33 1.28
N LYS A 99 -0.63 30.09 0.24
CA LYS A 99 0.29 31.03 -0.42
C LYS A 99 0.82 32.08 0.56
N ARG A 100 -0.04 32.70 1.38
CA ARG A 100 0.37 33.69 2.39
C ARG A 100 1.43 33.14 3.34
N LEU A 101 1.30 31.86 3.70
CA LEU A 101 2.18 31.17 4.64
C LEU A 101 3.39 30.48 3.96
N GLY A 102 3.49 30.53 2.63
CA GLY A 102 4.53 29.80 1.88
C GLY A 102 4.37 28.28 1.89
N MET A 103 3.18 27.78 2.25
CA MET A 103 2.79 26.38 2.20
C MET A 103 2.22 26.00 0.82
N LYS A 104 2.05 24.69 0.61
CA LYS A 104 1.34 24.13 -0.55
C LYS A 104 0.03 23.47 -0.13
N ILE A 105 -0.86 23.31 -1.09
CA ILE A 105 -2.09 22.53 -1.01
C ILE A 105 -2.04 21.43 -2.05
N GLY A 106 -2.41 20.23 -1.64
CA GLY A 106 -2.88 19.18 -2.54
C GLY A 106 -4.35 18.91 -2.31
N VAL A 107 -5.02 18.32 -3.31
CA VAL A 107 -6.45 18.02 -3.23
C VAL A 107 -6.68 16.61 -3.77
N PHE A 108 -7.45 15.81 -3.04
CA PHE A 108 -7.94 14.52 -3.53
C PHE A 108 -8.73 14.74 -4.82
N ASN A 109 -8.59 13.87 -5.81
CA ASN A 109 -9.19 14.08 -7.13
C ASN A 109 -10.74 14.02 -7.14
N CYS A 110 -11.38 13.63 -6.04
CA CYS A 110 -12.82 13.67 -5.84
C CYS A 110 -13.19 13.91 -4.36
N PRO A 111 -14.47 14.23 -4.04
CA PRO A 111 -14.99 14.04 -2.69
C PRO A 111 -14.80 12.59 -2.21
N GLY A 112 -14.58 12.40 -0.92
CA GLY A 112 -14.03 11.16 -0.36
C GLY A 112 -12.51 11.10 -0.50
N TRP A 113 -11.97 9.90 -0.32
CA TRP A 113 -10.54 9.65 -0.52
C TRP A 113 -10.27 8.79 -1.76
N SER A 114 -11.18 7.85 -2.08
CA SER A 114 -11.00 6.93 -3.21
C SER A 114 -12.26 6.96 -4.12
N GLN A 115 -12.15 6.85 -5.45
CA GLN A 115 -10.93 6.97 -6.24
C GLN A 115 -11.03 8.02 -7.34
N SER A 116 -12.10 8.04 -8.14
CA SER A 116 -12.32 9.02 -9.21
C SER A 116 -13.79 9.04 -9.64
N GLY A 117 -14.68 9.09 -8.65
CA GLY A 117 -16.12 9.21 -8.87
C GLY A 117 -16.65 10.60 -8.56
N GLY A 118 -17.88 10.86 -9.00
CA GLY A 118 -18.59 12.08 -8.64
C GLY A 118 -19.92 12.24 -9.38
N PRO A 119 -20.77 13.19 -8.97
CA PRO A 119 -22.11 13.37 -9.54
C PRO A 119 -22.12 13.78 -11.02
N TRP A 120 -20.97 14.15 -11.59
CA TRP A 120 -20.81 14.47 -13.01
C TRP A 120 -20.59 13.26 -13.91
N VAL A 121 -20.37 12.06 -13.36
CA VAL A 121 -20.10 10.84 -14.12
C VAL A 121 -21.41 10.17 -14.53
N LYS A 122 -21.58 9.97 -15.84
CA LYS A 122 -22.76 9.30 -16.41
C LYS A 122 -22.58 7.77 -16.48
N PRO A 123 -23.67 6.98 -16.54
CA PRO A 123 -23.59 5.53 -16.68
C PRO A 123 -22.73 5.03 -17.85
N GLU A 124 -22.67 5.77 -18.96
CA GLU A 124 -21.84 5.39 -20.13
C GLU A 124 -20.34 5.67 -19.94
N GLN A 125 -19.98 6.43 -18.91
CA GLN A 125 -18.62 6.87 -18.62
C GLN A 125 -18.00 6.10 -17.44
N THR A 126 -18.72 5.14 -16.87
CA THR A 126 -18.32 4.43 -15.65
C THR A 126 -17.54 3.16 -15.95
N MET A 127 -16.94 2.58 -14.90
CA MET A 127 -16.36 1.24 -14.92
C MET A 127 -17.41 0.23 -15.38
N ARG A 128 -17.03 -0.64 -16.32
CA ARG A 128 -17.96 -1.58 -16.96
C ARG A 128 -17.39 -2.99 -17.02
N TYR A 129 -18.29 -3.97 -17.04
CA TYR A 129 -17.93 -5.37 -17.18
C TYR A 129 -18.89 -6.09 -18.13
N LEU A 130 -18.40 -7.15 -18.78
CA LEU A 130 -19.22 -7.97 -19.67
C LEU A 130 -20.19 -8.84 -18.90
N VAL A 131 -21.44 -8.82 -19.35
CA VAL A 131 -22.50 -9.76 -18.99
C VAL A 131 -23.04 -10.40 -20.25
N SER A 132 -23.47 -11.65 -20.16
CA SER A 132 -24.04 -12.37 -21.30
C SER A 132 -25.33 -13.04 -20.92
N THR A 133 -26.28 -13.06 -21.85
CA THR A 133 -27.43 -13.97 -21.83
C THR A 133 -27.28 -14.98 -22.95
N GLU A 134 -27.81 -16.18 -22.76
CA GLU A 134 -27.70 -17.25 -23.75
C GLU A 134 -29.07 -17.79 -24.18
N LEU A 135 -29.14 -18.26 -25.42
CA LEU A 135 -30.29 -18.92 -26.01
C LEU A 135 -29.81 -20.14 -26.79
N GLN A 136 -30.43 -21.29 -26.55
CA GLN A 136 -30.21 -22.47 -27.39
C GLN A 136 -31.24 -22.52 -28.53
N VAL A 137 -30.79 -22.79 -29.75
CA VAL A 137 -31.61 -22.87 -30.95
C VAL A 137 -31.28 -24.09 -31.80
N THR A 138 -32.32 -24.74 -32.32
CA THR A 138 -32.18 -25.82 -33.29
C THR A 138 -32.04 -25.26 -34.71
N GLY A 139 -31.08 -25.80 -35.44
CA GLY A 139 -30.72 -25.40 -36.79
C GLY A 139 -31.62 -25.90 -37.91
N GLY A 140 -31.29 -25.50 -39.15
CA GLY A 140 -32.03 -25.89 -40.35
C GLY A 140 -33.30 -25.06 -40.60
N GLN A 141 -33.43 -23.92 -39.92
CA GLN A 141 -34.59 -23.04 -40.00
C GLN A 141 -34.19 -21.56 -39.90
N SER A 142 -35.09 -20.67 -40.35
CA SER A 142 -34.98 -19.24 -40.06
C SER A 142 -35.42 -18.98 -38.62
N PHE A 143 -34.61 -18.23 -37.89
CA PHE A 143 -34.85 -17.86 -36.51
C PHE A 143 -34.92 -16.34 -36.38
N ALA A 144 -35.96 -15.85 -35.72
CA ALA A 144 -36.13 -14.46 -35.37
C ALA A 144 -36.32 -14.32 -33.86
N TYR A 145 -35.59 -13.41 -33.23
CA TYR A 145 -35.65 -13.21 -31.80
C TYR A 145 -35.37 -11.75 -31.42
N ALA A 146 -36.15 -11.22 -30.48
CA ALA A 146 -35.95 -9.88 -29.95
C ALA A 146 -35.25 -9.97 -28.60
N PHE A 147 -33.97 -9.59 -28.56
CA PHE A 147 -33.22 -9.56 -27.31
C PHE A 147 -33.73 -8.47 -26.39
N LYS A 148 -33.81 -8.79 -25.10
CA LYS A 148 -34.01 -7.80 -24.04
C LYS A 148 -32.67 -7.56 -23.34
N PRO A 149 -32.26 -6.30 -23.14
CA PRO A 149 -31.10 -5.99 -22.31
C PRO A 149 -31.24 -6.62 -20.92
N PRO A 150 -30.22 -7.35 -20.41
CA PRO A 150 -30.30 -8.02 -19.10
C PRO A 150 -30.24 -7.05 -17.92
N THR A 151 -29.72 -5.85 -18.13
CA THR A 151 -29.53 -4.82 -17.10
C THR A 151 -29.81 -3.44 -17.68
N GLU A 152 -30.04 -2.46 -16.80
CA GLU A 152 -30.07 -1.05 -17.19
C GLU A 152 -28.71 -0.58 -17.69
N ASN A 153 -28.69 0.39 -18.61
CA ASN A 153 -27.47 0.95 -19.23
C ASN A 153 -26.56 -0.12 -19.89
N PHE A 154 -27.16 -1.22 -20.36
CA PHE A 154 -26.47 -2.25 -21.12
C PHE A 154 -26.10 -1.76 -22.52
N GLN A 155 -24.82 -1.90 -22.88
CA GLN A 155 -24.31 -1.59 -24.20
C GLN A 155 -23.90 -2.90 -24.90
N LEU A 156 -24.53 -3.20 -26.03
CA LEU A 156 -24.21 -4.38 -26.83
C LEU A 156 -22.75 -4.36 -27.28
N VAL A 157 -22.03 -5.46 -27.05
CA VAL A 157 -20.63 -5.66 -27.47
C VAL A 157 -20.55 -6.66 -28.61
N SER A 158 -21.23 -7.81 -28.49
CA SER A 158 -21.27 -8.80 -29.56
C SER A 158 -22.45 -9.75 -29.41
N VAL A 159 -22.93 -10.29 -30.54
CA VAL A 159 -23.83 -11.44 -30.57
C VAL A 159 -23.12 -12.56 -31.30
N GLN A 160 -22.88 -13.68 -30.63
CA GLN A 160 -22.12 -14.79 -31.18
C GLN A 160 -22.97 -16.05 -31.20
N ALA A 161 -22.78 -16.91 -32.19
CA ALA A 161 -23.36 -18.24 -32.18
C ALA A 161 -22.28 -19.31 -32.33
N PHE A 162 -22.37 -20.38 -31.55
CA PHE A 162 -21.47 -21.52 -31.67
C PHE A 162 -22.25 -22.84 -31.46
N PRO A 163 -21.79 -23.96 -32.03
CA PRO A 163 -22.41 -25.25 -31.82
C PRO A 163 -22.38 -25.64 -30.34
N VAL A 164 -23.47 -26.22 -29.84
CA VAL A 164 -23.54 -26.74 -28.46
C VAL A 164 -22.43 -27.77 -28.27
N PRO A 165 -21.49 -27.57 -27.30
CA PRO A 165 -20.52 -28.61 -26.96
C PRO A 165 -21.21 -29.88 -26.48
N ALA A 166 -20.58 -31.03 -26.72
CA ALA A 166 -21.07 -32.29 -26.19
C ALA A 166 -21.19 -32.20 -24.66
N GLU A 167 -22.27 -32.76 -24.12
CA GLU A 167 -22.53 -32.84 -22.68
C GLU A 167 -22.69 -31.48 -21.98
N ASP A 168 -22.88 -30.36 -22.71
CA ASP A 168 -22.94 -29.01 -22.12
C ASP A 168 -24.07 -28.80 -21.10
N ASN A 169 -25.18 -29.53 -21.29
CA ASN A 169 -26.35 -29.54 -20.39
C ASN A 169 -26.45 -30.84 -19.55
N ASP A 170 -25.38 -31.66 -19.48
CA ASP A 170 -25.37 -32.96 -18.80
C ASP A 170 -25.13 -32.84 -17.28
N GLY A 171 -25.95 -32.01 -16.64
CA GLY A 171 -25.89 -31.75 -15.21
C GLY A 171 -26.42 -32.90 -14.34
N VAL A 172 -25.94 -32.98 -13.10
CA VAL A 172 -26.50 -33.90 -12.10
C VAL A 172 -27.91 -33.46 -11.68
N SER A 173 -28.18 -32.16 -11.61
CA SER A 173 -29.49 -31.58 -11.32
C SER A 173 -30.59 -32.10 -12.27
N THR A 174 -30.27 -32.30 -13.56
CA THR A 174 -31.21 -32.82 -14.57
C THR A 174 -31.43 -34.33 -14.50
N LYS A 175 -30.67 -35.06 -13.66
CA LYS A 175 -30.72 -36.52 -13.50
C LYS A 175 -31.54 -36.98 -12.29
N SER A 176 -32.36 -36.08 -11.73
CA SER A 176 -33.22 -36.32 -10.56
C SER A 176 -32.46 -36.96 -9.39
N PRO A 177 -31.43 -36.29 -8.84
CA PRO A 177 -30.57 -36.85 -7.81
C PRO A 177 -31.35 -37.07 -6.51
N VAL A 178 -31.07 -38.17 -5.83
CA VAL A 178 -31.50 -38.38 -4.44
C VAL A 178 -30.42 -37.80 -3.52
N VAL A 179 -30.75 -36.69 -2.87
CA VAL A 179 -29.83 -35.96 -1.99
C VAL A 179 -30.17 -36.27 -0.54
N SER A 180 -29.18 -36.66 0.24
CA SER A 180 -29.30 -36.83 1.70
C SER A 180 -28.21 -36.04 2.40
N SER A 181 -28.56 -35.40 3.52
CA SER A 181 -27.63 -34.57 4.30
C SER A 181 -27.70 -34.91 5.78
N LYS A 182 -26.60 -34.69 6.50
CA LYS A 182 -26.55 -34.72 7.96
C LYS A 182 -26.28 -33.33 8.50
N GLY A 183 -27.35 -32.59 8.82
CA GLY A 183 -27.27 -31.26 9.46
C GLY A 183 -27.58 -30.07 8.55
N MET A 184 -27.94 -30.30 7.29
CA MET A 184 -28.35 -29.26 6.35
C MET A 184 -29.82 -29.43 5.93
N ASN A 185 -30.68 -28.54 6.38
CA ASN A 185 -32.11 -28.57 6.03
C ASN A 185 -32.31 -28.21 4.56
N ASN A 186 -33.25 -28.87 3.89
CA ASN A 186 -33.60 -28.64 2.48
C ASN A 186 -32.43 -28.77 1.49
N ALA A 187 -31.43 -29.61 1.78
CA ALA A 187 -30.24 -29.79 0.95
C ALA A 187 -30.55 -30.20 -0.52
N GLN A 188 -31.72 -30.76 -0.79
CA GLN A 188 -32.18 -31.06 -2.14
C GLN A 188 -32.35 -29.83 -3.04
N TRP A 189 -32.57 -28.64 -2.45
CA TRP A 189 -32.69 -27.39 -3.21
C TRP A 189 -31.37 -26.97 -3.86
N LEU A 190 -30.23 -27.45 -3.36
CA LEU A 190 -28.94 -27.21 -4.00
C LEU A 190 -28.76 -27.94 -5.34
N PHE A 191 -29.75 -28.72 -5.79
CA PHE A 191 -29.68 -29.53 -7.00
C PHE A 191 -31.00 -29.48 -7.80
N ASP A 192 -31.86 -28.50 -7.53
CA ASP A 192 -33.17 -28.39 -8.19
C ASP A 192 -33.15 -27.50 -9.45
N GLY A 193 -32.04 -26.81 -9.70
CA GLY A 193 -31.87 -25.93 -10.85
C GLY A 193 -32.66 -24.62 -10.74
N ASP A 194 -33.25 -24.30 -9.59
CA ASP A 194 -33.93 -23.03 -9.34
C ASP A 194 -32.95 -22.04 -8.68
N PRO A 195 -32.49 -20.99 -9.38
CA PRO A 195 -31.54 -20.02 -8.82
C PRO A 195 -32.12 -19.17 -7.68
N ASN A 196 -33.41 -19.33 -7.34
CA ASN A 196 -34.08 -18.58 -6.27
C ASN A 196 -34.18 -19.35 -4.95
N THR A 197 -33.89 -20.66 -4.94
CA THR A 197 -33.84 -21.42 -3.70
C THR A 197 -32.50 -21.20 -3.01
N GLU A 198 -32.51 -21.13 -1.67
CA GLU A 198 -31.31 -20.91 -0.87
C GLU A 198 -31.28 -21.90 0.30
N VAL A 199 -30.09 -22.45 0.56
CA VAL A 199 -29.82 -23.37 1.67
C VAL A 199 -28.75 -22.77 2.57
N VAL A 200 -29.04 -22.72 3.87
CA VAL A 200 -28.09 -22.30 4.89
C VAL A 200 -27.02 -23.37 5.04
N VAL A 201 -25.75 -22.97 4.97
CA VAL A 201 -24.61 -23.85 5.24
C VAL A 201 -24.17 -23.67 6.69
N PRO A 202 -24.33 -24.70 7.55
CA PRO A 202 -23.81 -24.65 8.92
C PRO A 202 -22.29 -24.40 8.97
N ALA A 203 -21.83 -23.76 10.04
CA ALA A 203 -20.39 -23.57 10.31
C ALA A 203 -19.68 -24.87 10.74
N THR A 204 -20.43 -25.88 11.17
CA THR A 204 -19.89 -27.20 11.52
C THR A 204 -19.67 -28.05 10.28
N GLU A 205 -18.86 -29.11 10.38
CA GLU A 205 -18.69 -30.04 9.26
C GLU A 205 -20.04 -30.61 8.81
N GLN A 206 -20.29 -30.59 7.50
CA GLN A 206 -21.49 -31.11 6.87
C GLN A 206 -21.14 -32.09 5.76
N GLN A 207 -22.02 -33.06 5.54
CA GLN A 207 -21.89 -34.01 4.46
C GLN A 207 -23.20 -34.10 3.68
N LEU A 208 -23.09 -34.02 2.35
CA LEU A 208 -24.20 -34.24 1.42
C LEU A 208 -23.84 -35.42 0.53
N GLU A 209 -24.66 -36.47 0.57
CA GLU A 209 -24.55 -37.62 -0.33
C GLU A 209 -25.56 -37.48 -1.46
N ILE A 210 -25.08 -37.66 -2.69
CA ILE A 210 -25.84 -37.47 -3.93
C ILE A 210 -25.83 -38.80 -4.67
N LYS A 211 -27.01 -39.41 -4.81
CA LYS A 211 -27.17 -40.71 -5.49
C LYS A 211 -28.00 -40.55 -6.75
N LEU A 212 -27.47 -41.07 -7.85
CA LEU A 212 -28.11 -41.05 -9.17
C LEU A 212 -28.74 -42.39 -9.53
N ASN A 213 -29.69 -42.38 -10.47
CA ASN A 213 -30.32 -43.60 -10.97
C ASN A 213 -29.42 -44.39 -11.94
N SER A 214 -28.40 -43.74 -12.51
CA SER A 214 -27.41 -44.35 -13.40
C SER A 214 -26.03 -43.72 -13.16
N VAL A 215 -24.97 -44.38 -13.65
CA VAL A 215 -23.62 -43.83 -13.60
C VAL A 215 -23.55 -42.56 -14.44
N ALA A 216 -23.10 -41.45 -13.83
CA ALA A 216 -22.81 -40.21 -14.54
C ALA A 216 -21.29 -40.06 -14.74
N THR A 217 -20.91 -39.38 -15.82
CA THR A 217 -19.56 -38.84 -15.99
C THR A 217 -19.59 -37.37 -15.55
N VAL A 218 -18.69 -36.96 -14.67
CA VAL A 218 -18.59 -35.57 -14.20
C VAL A 218 -17.16 -35.04 -14.38
N ARG A 219 -17.04 -33.76 -14.73
CA ARG A 219 -15.77 -33.07 -15.03
C ARG A 219 -15.61 -31.74 -14.30
N SER A 220 -16.68 -31.17 -13.77
CA SER A 220 -16.61 -29.95 -12.98
C SER A 220 -17.57 -29.95 -11.80
N LEU A 221 -17.18 -29.18 -10.78
CA LEU A 221 -18.02 -28.78 -9.66
C LEU A 221 -18.13 -27.26 -9.67
N GLN A 222 -19.37 -26.78 -9.65
CA GLN A 222 -19.71 -25.37 -9.54
C GLN A 222 -20.61 -25.17 -8.32
N ILE A 223 -20.27 -24.17 -7.49
CA ILE A 223 -21.05 -23.81 -6.31
C ILE A 223 -21.43 -22.34 -6.40
N THR A 224 -22.74 -22.07 -6.43
CA THR A 224 -23.29 -20.71 -6.53
C THR A 224 -23.62 -20.18 -5.13
N PRO A 225 -23.00 -19.06 -4.70
CA PRO A 225 -23.29 -18.47 -3.39
C PRO A 225 -24.69 -17.84 -3.34
N GLY A 226 -25.26 -17.80 -2.14
CA GLY A 226 -26.49 -17.05 -1.84
C GLY A 226 -26.25 -15.56 -1.58
N ASN A 227 -27.25 -14.90 -1.01
CA ASN A 227 -27.17 -13.48 -0.64
C ASN A 227 -26.31 -13.17 0.59
N ASP A 228 -25.97 -14.18 1.40
CA ASP A 228 -25.17 -14.01 2.61
C ASP A 228 -23.70 -14.38 2.37
N PRO A 229 -22.75 -13.67 3.02
CA PRO A 229 -21.34 -14.04 2.97
C PRO A 229 -21.11 -15.50 3.39
N VAL A 230 -20.28 -16.21 2.63
CA VAL A 230 -19.95 -17.61 2.89
C VAL A 230 -18.46 -17.86 2.69
N THR A 231 -17.87 -18.59 3.63
CA THR A 231 -16.56 -19.23 3.45
C THR A 231 -16.67 -20.66 3.91
N ALA A 232 -16.11 -21.59 3.14
CA ALA A 232 -16.03 -23.00 3.50
C ALA A 232 -15.04 -23.73 2.58
N ASP A 233 -14.41 -24.76 3.11
CA ASP A 233 -13.73 -25.77 2.30
C ASP A 233 -14.73 -26.84 1.86
N CYS A 234 -14.60 -27.33 0.63
CA CYS A 234 -15.48 -28.34 0.07
C CYS A 234 -14.66 -29.44 -0.62
N ASP A 235 -14.74 -30.66 -0.10
CA ASP A 235 -14.20 -31.85 -0.76
C ASP A 235 -15.29 -32.56 -1.56
N LEU A 236 -15.00 -32.85 -2.83
CA LEU A 236 -15.80 -33.76 -3.64
C LEU A 236 -15.19 -35.15 -3.60
N GLU A 237 -16.02 -36.14 -3.27
CA GLU A 237 -15.66 -37.55 -3.21
C GLU A 237 -16.64 -38.39 -4.07
N ALA A 238 -16.17 -39.53 -4.56
CA ALA A 238 -16.98 -40.51 -5.25
C ALA A 238 -16.63 -41.93 -4.78
N ILE A 239 -17.58 -42.87 -4.92
CA ILE A 239 -17.31 -44.29 -4.68
C ILE A 239 -16.55 -44.86 -5.89
N ASN A 240 -15.38 -45.47 -5.64
CA ASN A 240 -14.60 -46.15 -6.66
C ASN A 240 -15.08 -47.59 -6.91
N ASP A 241 -14.48 -48.28 -7.88
CA ASP A 241 -14.81 -49.66 -8.26
C ASP A 241 -14.67 -50.68 -7.11
N LYS A 242 -13.99 -50.32 -6.01
CA LYS A 242 -13.81 -51.16 -4.81
C LYS A 242 -14.82 -50.83 -3.71
N GLY A 243 -15.79 -49.96 -3.97
CA GLY A 243 -16.80 -49.54 -3.00
C GLY A 243 -16.28 -48.56 -1.93
N ALA A 244 -15.09 -47.98 -2.11
CA ALA A 244 -14.49 -47.05 -1.15
C ALA A 244 -14.63 -45.59 -1.63
N TRP A 245 -14.80 -44.67 -0.67
CA TRP A 245 -14.76 -43.23 -0.93
C TRP A 245 -13.36 -42.79 -1.35
N GLN A 246 -13.29 -42.06 -2.45
CA GLN A 246 -12.07 -41.45 -2.95
C GLN A 246 -12.31 -39.95 -3.17
N ARG A 247 -11.41 -39.11 -2.63
CA ARG A 247 -11.39 -37.67 -2.91
C ARG A 247 -11.03 -37.44 -4.37
N ILE A 248 -11.89 -36.71 -5.06
CA ILE A 248 -11.73 -36.29 -6.46
C ILE A 248 -11.02 -34.95 -6.51
N THR A 249 -11.54 -33.97 -5.77
CA THR A 249 -10.98 -32.62 -5.76
C THR A 249 -11.33 -31.88 -4.46
N HIS A 250 -10.74 -30.70 -4.31
CA HIS A 250 -10.93 -29.78 -3.21
C HIS A 250 -11.15 -28.37 -3.73
N LEU A 251 -12.10 -27.67 -3.15
CA LEU A 251 -12.44 -26.30 -3.49
C LEU A 251 -12.54 -25.46 -2.21
N HIS A 252 -11.85 -24.32 -2.19
CA HIS A 252 -12.09 -23.29 -1.19
C HIS A 252 -13.16 -22.31 -1.72
N ILE A 253 -14.28 -22.22 -1.03
CA ILE A 253 -15.35 -21.26 -1.31
C ILE A 253 -15.03 -20.00 -0.53
N ASP A 254 -14.78 -18.89 -1.23
CA ASP A 254 -14.62 -17.58 -0.60
C ASP A 254 -15.51 -16.53 -1.26
N ARG A 255 -16.58 -16.20 -0.55
CA ARG A 255 -17.50 -15.08 -0.80
C ARG A 255 -17.73 -14.34 0.52
N SER A 256 -16.66 -14.16 1.30
CA SER A 256 -16.68 -13.45 2.58
C SER A 256 -17.00 -11.96 2.44
N ASN A 257 -16.65 -11.36 1.31
CA ASN A 257 -16.92 -9.96 1.01
C ASN A 257 -17.77 -9.82 -0.26
N MET A 258 -19.03 -9.41 -0.06
CA MET A 258 -20.04 -9.29 -1.10
C MET A 258 -20.18 -7.86 -1.63
N ASP A 259 -19.32 -6.93 -1.20
CA ASP A 259 -19.29 -5.56 -1.72
C ASP A 259 -19.01 -5.58 -3.24
N ILE A 260 -19.66 -4.67 -3.96
CA ILE A 260 -19.44 -4.47 -5.40
C ILE A 260 -18.03 -3.94 -5.69
N ALA A 261 -17.41 -3.27 -4.72
CA ALA A 261 -16.01 -2.88 -4.75
C ALA A 261 -15.06 -4.08 -4.75
N VAL A 262 -15.49 -5.30 -4.39
CA VAL A 262 -14.68 -6.54 -4.50
C VAL A 262 -14.96 -7.31 -5.80
N GLY A 263 -15.55 -6.62 -6.78
CA GLY A 263 -15.86 -7.16 -8.09
C GLY A 263 -17.37 -7.25 -8.33
N PRO A 264 -17.83 -6.89 -9.54
CA PRO A 264 -19.23 -6.65 -9.83
C PRO A 264 -20.09 -7.92 -9.86
N MET A 265 -19.50 -9.11 -10.04
CA MET A 265 -20.21 -10.39 -10.07
C MET A 265 -20.43 -10.93 -8.65
N ARG A 266 -21.21 -10.22 -7.83
CA ARG A 266 -21.46 -10.54 -6.40
C ARG A 266 -21.72 -12.02 -6.14
N TYR A 267 -22.60 -12.63 -6.93
CA TYR A 267 -23.02 -14.02 -6.78
C TYR A 267 -22.33 -14.96 -7.78
N GLY A 268 -21.18 -14.55 -8.33
CA GLY A 268 -20.45 -15.38 -9.29
C GLY A 268 -20.07 -16.73 -8.67
N PRO A 269 -20.28 -17.86 -9.38
CA PRO A 269 -20.00 -19.18 -8.87
C PRO A 269 -18.52 -19.40 -8.57
N VAL A 270 -18.23 -20.29 -7.61
CA VAL A 270 -16.89 -20.85 -7.40
C VAL A 270 -16.81 -22.16 -8.17
N VAL A 271 -15.83 -22.29 -9.06
CA VAL A 271 -15.76 -23.41 -10.02
C VAL A 271 -14.40 -24.08 -10.03
N ILE A 272 -14.41 -25.42 -10.02
CA ILE A 272 -13.23 -26.26 -10.24
C ILE A 272 -13.49 -27.35 -11.27
N SER A 273 -12.53 -27.55 -12.16
CA SER A 273 -12.49 -28.62 -13.15
C SER A 273 -11.53 -29.72 -12.74
N PHE A 274 -11.85 -30.96 -13.10
CA PHE A 274 -11.03 -32.15 -12.82
C PHE A 274 -11.19 -33.18 -13.96
N PRO A 275 -10.24 -34.13 -14.10
CA PRO A 275 -10.37 -35.20 -15.09
C PRO A 275 -11.68 -35.98 -14.92
N ALA A 276 -12.24 -36.52 -16.01
CA ALA A 276 -13.53 -37.20 -15.99
C ALA A 276 -13.62 -38.32 -14.93
N VAL A 277 -14.63 -38.22 -14.08
CA VAL A 277 -14.95 -39.22 -13.04
C VAL A 277 -16.28 -39.86 -13.36
N LYS A 278 -16.31 -41.20 -13.36
CA LYS A 278 -17.54 -41.98 -13.53
C LYS A 278 -17.99 -42.53 -12.19
N ALA A 279 -19.17 -42.12 -11.73
CA ALA A 279 -19.76 -42.67 -10.52
C ALA A 279 -21.29 -42.51 -10.51
N GLN A 280 -21.95 -43.35 -9.72
CA GLN A 280 -23.38 -43.24 -9.42
C GLN A 280 -23.64 -42.49 -8.10
N THR A 281 -22.63 -42.41 -7.23
CA THR A 281 -22.76 -41.84 -5.89
C THR A 281 -21.58 -40.94 -5.59
N PHE A 282 -21.91 -39.69 -5.23
CA PHE A 282 -20.97 -38.63 -4.88
C PHE A 282 -21.22 -38.17 -3.45
N ARG A 283 -20.20 -37.59 -2.83
CA ARG A 283 -20.32 -36.92 -1.53
C ARG A 283 -19.59 -35.58 -1.57
N LEU A 284 -20.25 -34.56 -1.04
CA LEU A 284 -19.63 -33.27 -0.74
C LEU A 284 -19.43 -33.17 0.76
N ARG A 285 -18.21 -32.83 1.18
CA ARG A 285 -17.89 -32.57 2.58
C ARG A 285 -17.50 -31.11 2.74
N PHE A 286 -18.31 -30.38 3.50
CA PHE A 286 -18.04 -28.99 3.85
C PHE A 286 -17.33 -28.92 5.20
N THR A 287 -16.20 -28.22 5.27
CA THR A 287 -15.38 -28.04 6.47
C THR A 287 -14.95 -26.59 6.62
N ASN A 288 -14.45 -26.20 7.80
CA ASN A 288 -13.92 -24.85 8.06
C ASN A 288 -14.88 -23.70 7.69
N GLY A 289 -16.19 -23.96 7.78
CA GLY A 289 -17.22 -23.02 7.37
C GLY A 289 -17.41 -21.88 8.37
N LYS A 290 -17.70 -20.66 7.89
CA LYS A 290 -18.11 -19.53 8.74
C LYS A 290 -19.61 -19.18 8.63
N GLY A 291 -20.44 -20.16 8.28
CA GLY A 291 -21.86 -19.92 7.99
C GLY A 291 -22.09 -19.26 6.63
N GLY A 292 -23.34 -19.07 6.25
CA GLY A 292 -23.74 -18.41 5.00
C GLY A 292 -24.84 -19.19 4.26
N LYS A 293 -25.08 -18.82 2.99
CA LYS A 293 -26.07 -19.50 2.14
C LYS A 293 -25.47 -19.88 0.78
N LEU A 294 -25.97 -20.96 0.22
CA LEU A 294 -25.71 -21.40 -1.16
C LEU A 294 -27.04 -21.51 -1.91
N ARG A 295 -27.00 -21.31 -3.23
CA ARG A 295 -28.16 -21.46 -4.12
C ARG A 295 -28.17 -22.78 -4.85
N GLU A 296 -27.10 -23.05 -5.58
CA GLU A 296 -27.02 -24.20 -6.48
C GLU A 296 -25.64 -24.86 -6.37
N ILE A 297 -25.61 -26.18 -6.51
CA ILE A 297 -24.42 -26.99 -6.69
C ILE A 297 -24.58 -27.82 -7.96
N GLU A 298 -23.74 -27.52 -8.94
CA GLU A 298 -23.78 -28.17 -10.24
C GLU A 298 -22.55 -29.09 -10.39
N LEU A 299 -22.80 -30.41 -10.39
CA LEU A 299 -21.86 -31.43 -10.83
C LEU A 299 -22.19 -31.77 -12.29
N SER A 300 -21.31 -31.41 -13.22
CA SER A 300 -21.63 -31.47 -14.66
C SER A 300 -20.73 -32.43 -15.42
N GLY A 301 -21.30 -33.09 -16.44
CA GLY A 301 -20.53 -33.76 -17.48
C GLY A 301 -19.71 -32.77 -18.30
N ALA A 302 -20.17 -31.53 -18.48
CA ALA A 302 -19.40 -30.52 -19.20
C ALA A 302 -18.15 -30.10 -18.40
N PRO A 303 -16.96 -29.99 -19.01
CA PRO A 303 -15.86 -29.31 -18.37
C PRO A 303 -16.14 -27.80 -18.30
N ARG A 304 -15.76 -27.19 -17.18
CA ARG A 304 -15.81 -25.73 -16.98
C ARG A 304 -14.43 -25.21 -16.61
N LEU A 305 -14.10 -23.98 -17.01
CA LEU A 305 -12.83 -23.36 -16.67
C LEU A 305 -12.77 -23.07 -15.16
N THR A 306 -11.73 -23.57 -14.48
CA THR A 306 -11.53 -23.34 -13.05
C THR A 306 -11.37 -21.86 -12.77
N ALA A 307 -12.07 -21.35 -11.75
CA ALA A 307 -12.01 -19.95 -11.29
C ALA A 307 -12.25 -18.90 -12.40
N TYR A 308 -13.11 -19.19 -13.38
CA TYR A 308 -13.33 -18.30 -14.53
C TYR A 308 -13.91 -16.93 -14.12
N VAL A 309 -14.67 -16.85 -13.02
CA VAL A 309 -15.20 -15.58 -12.46
C VAL A 309 -14.05 -14.71 -11.97
N GLU A 310 -13.11 -15.28 -11.23
CA GLU A 310 -11.94 -14.56 -10.70
C GLU A 310 -10.96 -14.20 -11.82
N LYS A 311 -10.70 -15.14 -12.74
CA LYS A 311 -9.81 -14.95 -13.88
C LYS A 311 -10.33 -13.92 -14.89
N GLN A 312 -11.63 -13.63 -14.91
CA GLN A 312 -12.21 -12.55 -15.73
C GLN A 312 -12.43 -11.25 -14.96
N LEU A 313 -11.87 -11.13 -13.75
CA LEU A 313 -12.03 -9.97 -12.86
C LEU A 313 -13.49 -9.72 -12.44
N GLY A 314 -14.34 -10.75 -12.42
CA GLY A 314 -15.70 -10.67 -11.91
C GLY A 314 -15.78 -10.66 -10.38
N LYS A 315 -14.82 -11.34 -9.74
CA LYS A 315 -14.54 -11.30 -8.30
C LYS A 315 -13.06 -11.21 -8.02
N MET A 316 -12.74 -10.39 -7.02
CA MET A 316 -11.37 -10.06 -6.66
C MET A 316 -11.04 -10.56 -5.25
N TRP A 317 -9.77 -10.41 -4.85
CA TRP A 317 -9.30 -10.80 -3.52
C TRP A 317 -10.08 -10.04 -2.42
N PRO A 318 -10.75 -10.72 -1.47
CA PRO A 318 -11.72 -10.09 -0.58
C PRO A 318 -11.11 -9.51 0.72
N TYR A 319 -9.84 -9.78 0.99
CA TYR A 319 -9.17 -9.36 2.22
C TYR A 319 -8.33 -8.10 2.02
N ALA A 320 -8.14 -7.35 3.11
CA ALA A 320 -7.20 -6.22 3.15
C ALA A 320 -5.75 -6.71 3.05
N GLU A 321 -5.44 -7.87 3.66
CA GLU A 321 -4.11 -8.47 3.60
C GLU A 321 -3.75 -8.86 2.17
N VAL A 322 -2.63 -8.33 1.69
CA VAL A 322 -2.10 -8.57 0.36
C VAL A 322 -1.03 -9.64 0.41
N ARG A 323 -1.19 -10.70 -0.39
CA ARG A 323 -0.18 -11.76 -0.53
C ARG A 323 0.29 -11.85 -1.98
N PRO A 324 1.54 -12.30 -2.21
CA PRO A 324 2.03 -12.47 -3.58
C PRO A 324 1.21 -13.48 -4.41
N ASP A 325 0.53 -14.41 -3.75
CA ASP A 325 -0.29 -15.49 -4.32
C ASP A 325 -1.80 -15.19 -4.35
N SER A 326 -2.24 -13.99 -3.94
CA SER A 326 -3.65 -13.57 -3.92
C SER A 326 -4.39 -13.72 -5.27
N TYR A 327 -3.66 -13.75 -6.38
CA TYR A 327 -4.18 -13.98 -7.73
C TYR A 327 -3.49 -15.17 -8.41
N THR A 328 -3.48 -16.29 -7.70
CA THR A 328 -3.06 -17.59 -8.23
C THR A 328 -4.22 -18.57 -8.17
N TRP A 329 -4.35 -19.40 -9.20
CA TRP A 329 -5.47 -20.32 -9.34
C TRP A 329 -4.96 -21.71 -9.72
N PRO A 330 -5.68 -22.78 -9.31
CA PRO A 330 -5.40 -24.11 -9.81
C PRO A 330 -5.50 -24.16 -11.33
N ALA A 331 -4.66 -24.98 -11.94
CA ALA A 331 -4.77 -25.29 -13.36
C ALA A 331 -6.11 -25.96 -13.65
N THR A 332 -6.69 -25.65 -14.80
CA THR A 332 -7.90 -26.33 -15.29
C THR A 332 -7.49 -27.67 -15.94
N ALA A 333 -8.20 -28.75 -15.63
CA ALA A 333 -7.99 -30.03 -16.31
C ALA A 333 -8.31 -29.92 -17.81
N GLU A 334 -7.45 -30.47 -18.67
CA GLU A 334 -7.69 -30.49 -20.11
C GLU A 334 -8.82 -31.48 -20.47
N PRO A 335 -9.82 -31.06 -21.27
CA PRO A 335 -10.86 -31.95 -21.75
C PRO A 335 -10.30 -33.07 -22.63
N GLU A 336 -10.78 -34.31 -22.43
CA GLU A 336 -10.26 -35.48 -23.15
C GLU A 336 -10.66 -35.53 -24.63
N HIS A 337 -11.68 -34.75 -25.03
CA HIS A 337 -12.23 -34.75 -26.38
C HIS A 337 -12.56 -33.33 -26.86
N LYS A 338 -12.24 -33.03 -28.13
CA LYS A 338 -12.52 -31.74 -28.76
C LYS A 338 -14.02 -31.42 -28.88
N SER A 339 -14.90 -32.42 -28.79
CA SER A 339 -16.34 -32.20 -28.80
C SER A 339 -16.86 -31.54 -27.52
N LEU A 340 -16.11 -31.60 -26.42
CA LEU A 340 -16.49 -31.04 -25.11
C LEU A 340 -16.15 -29.54 -24.99
N VAL A 341 -15.52 -28.95 -26.00
CA VAL A 341 -15.08 -27.55 -26.01
C VAL A 341 -15.67 -26.80 -27.19
N VAL A 342 -15.74 -25.48 -27.06
CA VAL A 342 -16.10 -24.59 -28.18
C VAL A 342 -14.92 -24.51 -29.14
N ASP A 343 -15.15 -24.82 -30.41
CA ASP A 343 -14.17 -24.58 -31.48
C ASP A 343 -14.22 -23.11 -31.91
N PRO A 344 -13.17 -22.29 -31.68
CA PRO A 344 -13.19 -20.88 -32.03
C PRO A 344 -13.40 -20.64 -33.53
N ALA A 345 -13.02 -21.58 -34.41
CA ALA A 345 -13.24 -21.45 -35.85
C ALA A 345 -14.71 -21.62 -36.26
N ARG A 346 -15.56 -22.15 -35.36
CA ARG A 346 -16.99 -22.35 -35.56
C ARG A 346 -17.85 -21.33 -34.82
N VAL A 347 -17.24 -20.35 -34.16
CA VAL A 347 -17.95 -19.20 -33.59
C VAL A 347 -18.30 -18.23 -34.72
N ILE A 348 -19.59 -17.94 -34.86
CA ILE A 348 -20.14 -17.05 -35.88
C ILE A 348 -20.50 -15.72 -35.22
N ASP A 349 -19.99 -14.62 -35.76
CA ASP A 349 -20.44 -13.28 -35.37
C ASP A 349 -21.79 -12.96 -36.04
N LEU A 350 -22.80 -12.76 -35.20
CA LEU A 350 -24.17 -12.37 -35.57
C LEU A 350 -24.45 -10.89 -35.25
N SER A 351 -23.48 -10.13 -34.77
CA SER A 351 -23.68 -8.74 -34.31
C SER A 351 -24.28 -7.86 -35.40
N THR A 352 -23.85 -8.02 -36.66
CA THR A 352 -24.41 -7.27 -37.81
C THR A 352 -25.80 -7.73 -38.25
N LYS A 353 -26.31 -8.83 -37.66
CA LYS A 353 -27.67 -9.37 -37.92
C LYS A 353 -28.67 -8.96 -36.85
N VAL A 354 -28.22 -8.23 -35.82
CA VAL A 354 -29.07 -7.63 -34.80
C VAL A 354 -29.26 -6.16 -35.15
N ASP A 355 -30.53 -5.76 -35.31
CA ASP A 355 -30.85 -4.35 -35.56
C ASP A 355 -30.74 -3.50 -34.28
N LYS A 356 -30.91 -2.18 -34.42
CA LYS A 356 -30.85 -1.23 -33.30
C LYS A 356 -31.93 -1.45 -32.25
N SER A 357 -33.00 -2.17 -32.59
CA SER A 357 -34.10 -2.51 -31.69
C SER A 357 -33.87 -3.85 -30.98
N GLY A 358 -32.73 -4.51 -31.20
CA GLY A 358 -32.38 -5.79 -30.61
C GLY A 358 -32.95 -7.01 -31.34
N ASN A 359 -33.48 -6.86 -32.56
CA ASN A 359 -34.04 -7.97 -33.30
C ASN A 359 -32.97 -8.69 -34.13
N LEU A 360 -32.78 -9.98 -33.84
CA LEU A 360 -31.98 -10.90 -34.64
C LEU A 360 -32.84 -11.54 -35.72
N ASN A 361 -32.31 -11.59 -36.95
CA ASN A 361 -32.82 -12.46 -38.01
C ASN A 361 -31.68 -13.32 -38.57
N TRP A 362 -31.78 -14.64 -38.40
CA TRP A 362 -30.71 -15.56 -38.76
C TRP A 362 -31.22 -16.87 -39.36
N ALA A 363 -30.71 -17.24 -40.54
CA ALA A 363 -30.85 -18.60 -41.07
C ALA A 363 -29.85 -19.50 -40.35
N VAL A 364 -30.35 -20.29 -39.40
CA VAL A 364 -29.53 -21.10 -38.49
C VAL A 364 -29.00 -22.32 -39.25
N PRO A 365 -27.68 -22.54 -39.34
CA PRO A 365 -27.12 -23.76 -39.92
C PRO A 365 -27.59 -25.00 -39.16
N ALA A 366 -27.64 -26.17 -39.82
CA ALA A 366 -28.05 -27.42 -39.16
C ALA A 366 -27.24 -27.73 -37.90
N GLY A 367 -27.88 -28.38 -36.91
CA GLY A 367 -27.30 -28.71 -35.61
C GLY A 367 -27.88 -27.88 -34.46
N GLU A 368 -27.40 -28.12 -33.25
CA GLU A 368 -27.77 -27.36 -32.05
C GLU A 368 -26.77 -26.22 -31.82
N TRP A 369 -27.27 -25.01 -31.60
CA TRP A 369 -26.46 -23.81 -31.45
C TRP A 369 -26.80 -23.07 -30.17
N ILE A 370 -25.79 -22.50 -29.52
CA ILE A 370 -25.95 -21.47 -28.50
C ILE A 370 -25.72 -20.11 -29.15
N ILE A 371 -26.61 -19.17 -28.92
CA ILE A 371 -26.45 -17.76 -29.21
C ILE A 371 -26.13 -17.04 -27.91
N LEU A 372 -24.96 -16.40 -27.84
CA LEU A 372 -24.49 -15.61 -26.73
C LEU A 372 -24.68 -14.12 -27.05
N TYR A 373 -25.55 -13.45 -26.29
CA TYR A 373 -25.82 -12.02 -26.37
C TYR A 373 -25.02 -11.29 -25.28
N THR A 374 -23.86 -10.77 -25.65
CA THR A 374 -22.88 -10.20 -24.73
C THR A 374 -22.84 -8.68 -24.85
N GLY A 375 -22.90 -7.99 -23.72
CA GLY A 375 -22.70 -6.56 -23.67
C GLY A 375 -22.08 -6.14 -22.35
N MET A 376 -21.65 -4.90 -22.28
CA MET A 376 -21.07 -4.33 -21.08
C MET A 376 -22.09 -3.51 -20.30
N THR A 377 -22.00 -3.56 -18.97
CA THR A 377 -22.90 -2.85 -18.06
C THR A 377 -22.09 -2.20 -16.93
N PRO A 378 -22.57 -1.08 -16.34
CA PRO A 378 -21.94 -0.45 -15.20
C PRO A 378 -21.68 -1.39 -14.02
N THR A 379 -20.53 -1.25 -13.35
CA THR A 379 -20.26 -1.95 -12.08
C THR A 379 -21.13 -1.43 -10.94
N GLY A 380 -21.53 -0.15 -11.01
CA GLY A 380 -22.31 0.55 -9.99
C GLY A 380 -21.47 1.09 -8.83
N VAL A 381 -20.15 0.95 -8.87
CA VAL A 381 -19.25 1.44 -7.82
C VAL A 381 -19.17 2.97 -7.85
N THR A 382 -19.14 3.58 -6.67
CA THR A 382 -19.06 5.04 -6.47
C THR A 382 -17.84 5.44 -5.66
N ASN A 383 -17.42 6.70 -5.75
CA ASN A 383 -16.44 7.26 -4.81
C ASN A 383 -16.99 7.26 -3.38
N SER A 384 -16.08 7.10 -2.41
CA SER A 384 -16.41 7.01 -0.99
C SER A 384 -15.16 7.21 -0.12
N PRO A 385 -15.32 7.54 1.18
CA PRO A 385 -16.56 7.94 1.87
C PRO A 385 -16.82 9.43 1.69
N THR A 386 -18.02 9.79 1.23
CA THR A 386 -18.45 11.18 1.05
C THR A 386 -19.94 11.31 1.34
N THR A 387 -20.41 12.53 1.58
CA THR A 387 -21.85 12.83 1.63
C THR A 387 -22.50 12.61 0.25
N THR A 388 -23.83 12.45 0.24
CA THR A 388 -24.62 12.17 -0.97
C THR A 388 -24.34 13.17 -2.10
N GLU A 389 -24.14 14.45 -1.76
CA GLU A 389 -23.90 15.50 -2.75
C GLU A 389 -22.55 15.36 -3.49
N GLY A 390 -21.55 14.76 -2.85
CA GLY A 390 -20.24 14.49 -3.45
C GLY A 390 -20.12 13.10 -4.07
N SER A 391 -21.11 12.23 -3.88
CA SER A 391 -21.08 10.84 -4.34
C SER A 391 -21.56 10.69 -5.78
N GLY A 392 -20.90 9.83 -6.54
CA GLY A 392 -21.35 9.39 -7.86
C GLY A 392 -20.48 8.29 -8.44
N LEU A 393 -20.83 7.85 -9.65
CA LEU A 393 -20.19 6.71 -10.31
C LEU A 393 -18.70 6.92 -10.52
N GLU A 394 -17.92 5.86 -10.33
CA GLU A 394 -16.50 5.81 -10.67
C GLU A 394 -16.31 5.82 -12.19
N ILE A 395 -15.39 6.64 -12.73
CA ILE A 395 -15.08 6.62 -14.16
C ILE A 395 -14.45 5.29 -14.62
N ASP A 396 -14.64 4.93 -15.89
CA ASP A 396 -13.89 3.87 -16.58
C ASP A 396 -12.38 4.13 -16.49
N LYS A 397 -11.64 3.25 -15.79
CA LYS A 397 -10.20 3.40 -15.50
C LYS A 397 -9.33 2.92 -16.67
N MET A 398 -9.91 2.30 -17.69
CA MET A 398 -9.20 1.96 -18.91
C MET A 398 -9.27 3.06 -19.98
N ASN A 399 -10.04 4.13 -19.74
CA ASN A 399 -10.26 5.21 -20.69
C ASN A 399 -9.54 6.51 -20.30
N LYS A 400 -8.55 6.91 -21.11
CA LYS A 400 -7.71 8.09 -20.86
C LYS A 400 -8.51 9.39 -20.91
N GLN A 401 -9.42 9.52 -21.87
CA GLN A 401 -10.22 10.72 -22.04
C GLN A 401 -11.17 10.92 -20.86
N LEU A 402 -11.69 9.83 -20.28
CA LEU A 402 -12.54 9.89 -19.11
C LEU A 402 -11.76 10.27 -17.83
N ALA A 403 -10.52 9.82 -17.69
CA ALA A 403 -9.61 10.30 -16.64
C ALA A 403 -9.38 11.82 -16.73
N GLN A 404 -9.15 12.35 -17.93
CA GLN A 404 -8.95 13.78 -18.14
C GLN A 404 -10.25 14.58 -17.94
N PHE A 405 -11.39 14.04 -18.37
CA PHE A 405 -12.72 14.61 -18.11
C PHE A 405 -13.00 14.70 -16.60
N HIS A 406 -12.69 13.65 -15.83
CA HIS A 406 -12.87 13.65 -14.39
C HIS A 406 -12.04 14.75 -13.72
N PHE A 407 -10.76 14.86 -14.09
CA PHE A 407 -9.91 15.97 -13.63
C PHE A 407 -10.55 17.32 -13.94
N ASP A 408 -11.01 17.53 -15.19
CA ASP A 408 -11.56 18.82 -15.62
C ASP A 408 -12.86 19.18 -14.88
N ALA A 409 -13.68 18.18 -14.55
CA ALA A 409 -14.95 18.36 -13.86
C ALA A 409 -14.78 18.77 -12.40
N PHE A 410 -13.68 18.40 -11.74
CA PHE A 410 -13.43 18.71 -10.33
C PHE A 410 -12.25 19.66 -10.11
N ILE A 411 -11.03 19.21 -10.38
CA ILE A 411 -9.81 20.03 -10.22
C ILE A 411 -9.80 21.19 -11.22
N GLY A 412 -10.23 20.96 -12.46
CA GLY A 412 -10.38 22.01 -13.46
C GLY A 412 -11.35 23.11 -13.01
N GLU A 413 -12.41 22.75 -12.29
CA GLU A 413 -13.35 23.72 -11.73
C GLU A 413 -12.74 24.52 -10.57
N LEU A 414 -11.99 23.87 -9.68
CA LEU A 414 -11.20 24.55 -8.63
C LEU A 414 -10.23 25.57 -9.24
N LEU A 415 -9.51 25.19 -10.29
CA LEU A 415 -8.55 26.06 -10.97
C LEU A 415 -9.23 27.31 -11.55
N LYS A 416 -10.40 27.18 -12.18
CA LYS A 416 -11.16 28.34 -12.72
C LYS A 416 -11.53 29.33 -11.62
N ARG A 417 -11.91 28.82 -10.45
CA ARG A 417 -12.35 29.60 -9.29
C ARG A 417 -11.20 30.23 -8.51
N THR A 418 -10.01 29.66 -8.61
CA THR A 418 -8.81 30.13 -7.90
C THR A 418 -8.13 31.28 -8.66
N PRO A 419 -7.86 32.42 -8.00
CA PRO A 419 -7.08 33.53 -8.59
C PRO A 419 -5.74 33.04 -9.16
N ALA A 420 -5.34 33.56 -10.32
CA ALA A 420 -4.16 33.07 -11.03
C ALA A 420 -2.88 33.17 -10.20
N GLU A 421 -2.69 34.25 -9.43
CA GLU A 421 -1.55 34.42 -8.55
C GLU A 421 -1.53 33.45 -7.35
N ASP A 422 -2.66 32.84 -6.99
CA ASP A 422 -2.79 31.94 -5.84
C ASP A 422 -2.54 30.48 -6.22
N ARG A 423 -2.71 30.14 -7.50
CA ARG A 423 -2.50 28.77 -8.03
C ARG A 423 -1.11 28.22 -7.78
N VAL A 424 -0.10 29.07 -7.53
CA VAL A 424 1.26 28.64 -7.15
C VAL A 424 1.31 27.88 -5.83
N ALA A 425 0.29 27.99 -4.97
CA ALA A 425 0.15 27.21 -3.75
C ALA A 425 -0.51 25.84 -4.00
N LEU A 426 -1.31 25.67 -5.06
CA LEU A 426 -1.86 24.38 -5.45
C LEU A 426 -0.77 23.57 -6.17
N ARG A 427 -0.45 22.37 -5.67
CA ARG A 427 0.68 21.58 -6.18
C ARG A 427 0.29 20.18 -6.59
N HIS A 428 -0.39 19.44 -5.71
CA HIS A 428 -0.71 18.03 -5.98
C HIS A 428 -2.20 17.78 -6.22
N VAL A 429 -2.46 16.86 -7.13
CA VAL A 429 -3.70 16.09 -7.15
C VAL A 429 -3.38 14.74 -6.54
N VAL A 430 -4.21 14.32 -5.58
CA VAL A 430 -4.03 13.09 -4.81
C VAL A 430 -4.97 12.03 -5.38
N ALA A 431 -4.40 10.88 -5.74
CA ALA A 431 -5.11 9.65 -6.00
C ALA A 431 -4.68 8.66 -4.90
N ASP A 432 -5.60 8.34 -4.00
CA ASP A 432 -5.32 7.52 -2.82
C ASP A 432 -5.21 6.04 -3.17
N SER A 433 -5.11 5.16 -2.17
CA SER A 433 -5.13 3.71 -2.40
C SER A 433 -6.40 3.27 -3.13
N TYR A 434 -6.24 2.32 -4.04
CA TYR A 434 -7.32 1.90 -4.91
C TYR A 434 -8.25 0.88 -4.21
N GLU A 435 -9.54 1.21 -4.10
CA GLU A 435 -10.54 0.40 -3.38
C GLU A 435 -11.88 0.27 -4.13
N LYS A 436 -11.87 0.37 -5.46
CA LYS A 436 -13.10 0.49 -6.29
C LYS A 436 -13.39 -0.71 -7.18
N GLY A 437 -12.75 -1.84 -6.90
CA GLY A 437 -12.95 -3.07 -7.63
C GLY A 437 -12.47 -3.03 -9.07
N SER A 438 -12.92 -4.03 -9.81
CA SER A 438 -12.45 -4.29 -11.16
C SER A 438 -13.44 -3.88 -12.23
N GLU A 439 -12.90 -3.72 -13.43
CA GLU A 439 -13.60 -3.71 -14.70
C GLU A 439 -12.89 -4.67 -15.64
N ASN A 440 -13.60 -5.19 -16.65
CA ASN A 440 -13.01 -6.12 -17.60
C ASN A 440 -13.27 -5.76 -19.07
N TRP A 441 -13.99 -4.66 -19.34
CA TRP A 441 -14.23 -4.20 -20.70
C TRP A 441 -14.43 -2.68 -20.78
N THR A 442 -13.97 -2.09 -21.88
CA THR A 442 -14.15 -0.68 -22.20
C THR A 442 -14.31 -0.52 -23.71
N ASP A 443 -14.73 0.66 -24.15
CA ASP A 443 -14.83 1.00 -25.57
C ASP A 443 -13.46 0.83 -26.27
N GLY A 444 -13.47 0.15 -27.42
CA GLY A 444 -12.27 -0.11 -28.21
C GLY A 444 -11.35 -1.25 -27.71
N LEU A 445 -11.66 -1.87 -26.56
CA LEU A 445 -10.78 -2.90 -25.97
C LEU A 445 -10.51 -4.08 -26.93
N GLY A 446 -11.51 -4.52 -27.71
CA GLY A 446 -11.35 -5.63 -28.65
C GLY A 446 -10.29 -5.38 -29.73
N GLU A 447 -10.29 -4.19 -30.32
CA GLU A 447 -9.28 -3.78 -31.32
C GLU A 447 -7.89 -3.65 -30.70
N ASP A 448 -7.84 -3.12 -29.49
CA ASP A 448 -6.60 -2.93 -28.76
C ASP A 448 -5.99 -4.27 -28.32
N PHE A 449 -6.83 -5.24 -27.92
CA PHE A 449 -6.44 -6.60 -27.63
C PHE A 449 -5.82 -7.26 -28.88
N LYS A 450 -6.50 -7.17 -30.02
CA LYS A 450 -6.03 -7.73 -31.29
C LYS A 450 -4.70 -7.12 -31.73
N ARG A 451 -4.54 -5.80 -31.58
CA ARG A 451 -3.27 -5.11 -31.86
C ARG A 451 -2.14 -5.55 -30.92
N THR A 452 -2.45 -5.82 -29.66
CA THR A 452 -1.44 -6.15 -28.63
C THR A 452 -0.99 -7.60 -28.72
N TYR A 453 -1.94 -8.53 -28.86
CA TYR A 453 -1.69 -9.98 -28.78
C TYR A 453 -1.75 -10.70 -30.13
N GLY A 454 -2.22 -10.03 -31.19
CA GLY A 454 -2.18 -10.55 -32.56
C GLY A 454 -3.24 -11.60 -32.88
N TYR A 455 -4.27 -11.76 -32.04
CA TYR A 455 -5.42 -12.62 -32.31
C TYR A 455 -6.73 -11.98 -31.85
N ASP A 456 -7.84 -12.46 -32.40
CA ASP A 456 -9.17 -11.91 -32.17
C ASP A 456 -9.75 -12.37 -30.80
N PRO A 457 -10.12 -11.46 -29.89
CA PRO A 457 -10.70 -11.85 -28.60
C PRO A 457 -12.14 -12.34 -28.71
N TYR A 458 -12.89 -11.94 -29.75
CA TYR A 458 -14.33 -12.18 -29.82
C TYR A 458 -14.66 -13.69 -29.80
N PRO A 459 -14.02 -14.58 -30.60
CA PRO A 459 -14.27 -16.02 -30.52
C PRO A 459 -14.00 -16.67 -29.14
N PHE A 460 -13.33 -15.96 -28.23
CA PHE A 460 -13.04 -16.43 -26.87
C PHE A 460 -14.01 -15.89 -25.81
N LEU A 461 -14.97 -15.02 -26.14
CA LEU A 461 -15.98 -14.55 -25.18
C LEU A 461 -16.82 -15.66 -24.51
N PRO A 462 -17.06 -16.86 -25.10
CA PRO A 462 -17.70 -17.96 -24.38
C PRO A 462 -16.94 -18.41 -23.12
N VAL A 463 -15.64 -18.09 -23.01
CA VAL A 463 -14.86 -18.33 -21.78
C VAL A 463 -15.45 -17.61 -20.57
N LEU A 464 -16.10 -16.47 -20.77
CA LEU A 464 -16.71 -15.68 -19.69
C LEU A 464 -17.94 -16.36 -19.07
N THR A 465 -18.49 -17.40 -19.71
CA THR A 465 -19.55 -18.26 -19.15
C THR A 465 -18.98 -19.54 -18.51
N GLY A 466 -17.66 -19.65 -18.38
CA GLY A 466 -16.97 -20.85 -17.89
C GLY A 466 -16.78 -21.95 -18.93
N ARG A 467 -17.25 -21.79 -20.18
CA ARG A 467 -17.00 -22.79 -21.25
C ARG A 467 -15.54 -22.72 -21.70
N ILE A 468 -14.96 -23.88 -22.01
CA ILE A 468 -13.60 -23.94 -22.55
C ILE A 468 -13.65 -23.71 -24.06
N VAL A 469 -12.77 -22.85 -24.57
CA VAL A 469 -12.61 -22.54 -26.00
C VAL A 469 -11.25 -23.04 -26.47
N ALA A 470 -11.25 -23.90 -27.49
CA ALA A 470 -10.11 -24.66 -28.02
C ALA A 470 -9.45 -25.67 -27.06
N SER A 471 -9.02 -25.24 -25.87
CA SER A 471 -8.39 -26.06 -24.81
C SER A 471 -8.35 -25.26 -23.51
N ALA A 472 -8.12 -25.91 -22.37
CA ALA A 472 -8.08 -25.23 -21.09
C ALA A 472 -6.91 -24.22 -21.03
N ASP A 473 -5.71 -24.60 -21.50
CA ASP A 473 -4.54 -23.72 -21.64
C ASP A 473 -4.84 -22.48 -22.52
N ARG A 474 -5.51 -22.67 -23.66
CA ARG A 474 -5.90 -21.54 -24.54
C ARG A 474 -6.88 -20.57 -23.89
N SER A 475 -7.86 -21.08 -23.16
CA SER A 475 -8.80 -20.26 -22.40
C SER A 475 -8.12 -19.49 -21.28
N ASP A 476 -7.21 -20.13 -20.53
CA ASP A 476 -6.46 -19.48 -19.46
C ASP A 476 -5.52 -18.39 -19.99
N ARG A 477 -4.87 -18.60 -21.14
CA ARG A 477 -4.05 -17.58 -21.82
C ARG A 477 -4.86 -16.38 -22.31
N PHE A 478 -6.08 -16.61 -22.79
CA PHE A 478 -6.99 -15.50 -23.16
C PHE A 478 -7.35 -14.65 -21.95
N LEU A 479 -7.73 -15.27 -20.83
CA LEU A 479 -8.04 -14.52 -19.61
C LEU A 479 -6.78 -13.85 -19.04
N TRP A 480 -5.60 -14.47 -19.18
CA TRP A 480 -4.34 -13.83 -18.80
C TRP A 480 -4.08 -12.56 -19.63
N ASP A 481 -4.21 -12.63 -20.96
CA ASP A 481 -4.02 -11.50 -21.86
C ASP A 481 -5.04 -10.38 -21.57
N LEU A 482 -6.29 -10.74 -21.24
CA LEU A 482 -7.34 -9.80 -20.84
C LEU A 482 -6.93 -9.05 -19.56
N ARG A 483 -6.59 -9.77 -18.49
CA ARG A 483 -6.19 -9.15 -17.21
C ARG A 483 -4.95 -8.29 -17.34
N ARG A 484 -3.95 -8.75 -18.11
CA ARG A 484 -2.73 -7.99 -18.36
C ARG A 484 -3.01 -6.69 -19.11
N LEU A 485 -3.91 -6.71 -20.11
CA LEU A 485 -4.30 -5.51 -20.84
C LEU A 485 -5.08 -4.53 -19.97
N VAL A 486 -5.96 -5.01 -19.08
CA VAL A 486 -6.65 -4.18 -18.09
C VAL A 486 -5.64 -3.47 -17.19
N ALA A 487 -4.70 -4.20 -16.60
CA ALA A 487 -3.68 -3.64 -15.72
C ALA A 487 -2.80 -2.60 -16.45
N ASP A 488 -2.39 -2.89 -17.68
CA ASP A 488 -1.59 -1.97 -18.51
C ASP A 488 -2.35 -0.67 -18.78
N ARG A 489 -3.65 -0.75 -19.09
CA ARG A 489 -4.50 0.44 -19.34
C ARG A 489 -4.76 1.25 -18.10
N ILE A 490 -4.93 0.62 -16.94
CA ILE A 490 -5.12 1.37 -15.70
C ILE A 490 -3.86 2.19 -15.37
N ALA A 491 -2.67 1.63 -15.59
CA ALA A 491 -1.43 2.39 -15.49
C ALA A 491 -1.30 3.47 -16.58
N SER A 492 -1.46 3.13 -17.87
CA SER A 492 -1.18 4.06 -18.97
C SER A 492 -2.26 5.10 -19.20
N ASN A 493 -3.53 4.73 -19.06
CA ASN A 493 -4.67 5.54 -19.44
C ASN A 493 -5.28 6.27 -18.24
N TYR A 494 -5.53 5.59 -17.13
CA TYR A 494 -6.05 6.26 -15.93
C TYR A 494 -4.97 7.07 -15.23
N VAL A 495 -3.93 6.43 -14.69
CA VAL A 495 -2.85 7.16 -13.98
C VAL A 495 -2.12 8.09 -14.94
N GLY A 496 -1.70 7.58 -16.11
CA GLY A 496 -1.05 8.39 -17.13
C GLY A 496 -1.91 9.55 -17.64
N GLY A 497 -3.23 9.34 -17.82
CA GLY A 497 -4.17 10.38 -18.24
C GLY A 497 -4.35 11.49 -17.20
N LEU A 498 -4.52 11.12 -15.93
CA LEU A 498 -4.56 12.07 -14.81
C LEU A 498 -3.25 12.85 -14.69
N ARG A 499 -2.10 12.15 -14.72
CA ARG A 499 -0.78 12.76 -14.65
C ARG A 499 -0.58 13.80 -15.75
N GLU A 500 -0.85 13.43 -16.99
CA GLU A 500 -0.72 14.36 -18.13
C GLU A 500 -1.60 15.60 -17.94
N ARG A 501 -2.82 15.44 -17.42
CA ARG A 501 -3.71 16.57 -17.17
C ARG A 501 -3.26 17.46 -16.03
N CYS A 502 -2.69 16.87 -14.97
CA CYS A 502 -2.04 17.61 -13.89
C CYS A 502 -0.89 18.47 -14.45
N GLN A 503 0.02 17.85 -15.21
CA GLN A 503 1.19 18.53 -15.79
C GLN A 503 0.81 19.68 -16.72
N GLN A 504 -0.23 19.50 -17.55
CA GLN A 504 -0.78 20.56 -18.42
C GLN A 504 -1.25 21.80 -17.65
N ASN A 505 -1.58 21.64 -16.36
CA ASN A 505 -2.05 22.70 -15.48
C ASN A 505 -1.01 23.11 -14.41
N GLY A 506 0.25 22.67 -14.55
CA GLY A 506 1.32 22.99 -13.60
C GLY A 506 1.23 22.24 -12.26
N LEU A 507 0.40 21.20 -12.19
CA LEU A 507 0.22 20.34 -11.02
C LEU A 507 0.98 19.01 -11.18
N ARG A 508 1.06 18.24 -10.10
CA ARG A 508 1.67 16.91 -10.06
C ARG A 508 0.67 15.89 -9.54
N LEU A 509 0.68 14.68 -10.11
CA LEU A 509 -0.11 13.57 -9.57
C LEU A 509 0.70 12.83 -8.49
N TRP A 510 0.23 12.87 -7.25
CA TRP A 510 0.70 11.99 -6.18
C TRP A 510 -0.26 10.80 -6.05
N LEU A 511 0.30 9.59 -6.02
CA LEU A 511 -0.46 8.34 -6.08
C LEU A 511 0.01 7.35 -5.01
N GLU A 512 -0.92 6.81 -4.22
CA GLU A 512 -0.64 5.58 -3.48
C GLU A 512 -0.64 4.39 -4.44
N ASN A 513 0.51 3.72 -4.59
CA ASN A 513 0.71 2.82 -5.73
C ASN A 513 0.26 1.37 -5.50
N TYR A 514 -0.62 1.16 -4.53
CA TYR A 514 -1.21 -0.11 -4.16
C TYR A 514 -2.73 0.04 -4.04
N GLY A 515 -3.40 -0.99 -3.55
CA GLY A 515 -4.83 -0.97 -3.31
C GLY A 515 -5.26 -2.16 -2.47
N HIS A 516 -6.45 -2.06 -1.91
CA HIS A 516 -7.09 -3.13 -1.16
C HIS A 516 -8.43 -3.46 -1.82
N TRP A 517 -9.00 -4.62 -1.47
CA TRP A 517 -10.38 -4.94 -1.85
C TRP A 517 -10.66 -4.74 -3.36
N GLY A 518 -9.89 -5.40 -4.22
CA GLY A 518 -10.21 -5.47 -5.64
C GLY A 518 -9.39 -4.63 -6.62
N PHE A 519 -8.17 -4.25 -6.28
CA PHE A 519 -7.22 -3.65 -7.23
C PHE A 519 -6.92 -4.59 -8.42
N PRO A 520 -7.20 -4.15 -9.67
CA PRO A 520 -6.99 -4.94 -10.88
C PRO A 520 -5.64 -4.68 -11.57
N GLY A 521 -4.78 -3.83 -11.01
CA GLY A 521 -3.54 -3.36 -11.64
C GLY A 521 -2.28 -4.18 -11.30
N GLU A 522 -1.13 -3.60 -11.63
CA GLU A 522 0.21 -4.07 -11.22
C GLU A 522 0.99 -2.91 -10.57
N PHE A 523 1.34 -3.07 -9.29
CA PHE A 523 1.77 -1.98 -8.40
C PHE A 523 2.99 -1.17 -8.87
N LEU A 524 3.96 -1.79 -9.57
CA LEU A 524 5.15 -1.08 -10.06
C LEU A 524 4.80 -0.19 -11.25
N SER A 525 4.10 -0.72 -12.26
CA SER A 525 3.64 0.07 -13.41
C SER A 525 2.62 1.15 -13.03
N TYR A 526 1.74 0.85 -12.06
CA TYR A 526 0.73 1.77 -11.56
C TYR A 526 1.40 2.98 -10.89
N GLY A 527 2.33 2.74 -9.96
CA GLY A 527 3.14 3.81 -9.35
C GLY A 527 4.11 4.49 -10.31
N GLY A 528 4.73 3.73 -11.21
CA GLY A 528 5.67 4.24 -12.21
C GLY A 528 5.02 5.25 -13.16
N ALA A 529 3.70 5.13 -13.39
CA ALA A 529 2.93 6.02 -14.24
C ALA A 529 2.57 7.38 -13.59
N SER A 530 2.74 7.58 -12.28
CA SER A 530 2.45 8.86 -11.60
C SER A 530 3.61 9.87 -11.72
N ASP A 531 3.47 11.07 -11.14
CA ASP A 531 4.61 12.00 -10.94
C ASP A 531 5.37 11.63 -9.66
N ASP A 532 4.63 11.57 -8.56
CA ASP A 532 5.08 11.21 -7.22
C ASP A 532 4.25 10.03 -6.69
N LEU A 533 4.79 9.29 -5.72
CA LEU A 533 4.11 8.12 -5.18
C LEU A 533 4.23 7.99 -3.65
N GLY A 534 3.33 7.21 -3.08
CA GLY A 534 3.24 6.91 -1.65
C GLY A 534 2.99 5.44 -1.35
N GLY A 535 3.54 4.97 -0.23
CA GLY A 535 3.04 3.80 0.50
C GLY A 535 2.20 4.23 1.69
N GLU A 536 1.92 3.32 2.61
CA GLU A 536 1.21 3.62 3.86
C GLU A 536 1.73 2.73 4.98
N PHE A 537 1.65 3.20 6.23
CA PHE A 537 1.82 2.32 7.38
C PHE A 537 1.07 2.80 8.61
N TRP A 538 0.58 1.81 9.37
CA TRP A 538 -0.16 2.06 10.60
C TRP A 538 0.74 2.05 11.84
N TYR A 539 0.33 2.81 12.84
CA TYR A 539 0.83 2.74 14.21
C TYR A 539 -0.07 1.81 15.06
N GLY A 540 0.54 1.03 15.95
CA GLY A 540 -0.17 0.09 16.83
C GLY A 540 -0.56 -1.25 16.19
N VAL A 541 -0.46 -1.38 14.86
CA VAL A 541 -0.76 -2.61 14.11
C VAL A 541 0.38 -2.94 13.13
N PRO A 542 1.48 -3.57 13.58
CA PRO A 542 2.70 -3.73 12.76
C PRO A 542 2.51 -4.49 11.44
N SER A 543 1.46 -5.32 11.35
CA SER A 543 1.11 -6.09 10.15
C SER A 543 0.58 -5.24 9.00
N LEU A 544 0.14 -4.00 9.24
CA LEU A 544 -0.36 -3.08 8.21
C LEU A 544 0.73 -2.07 7.82
N GLY A 545 1.14 -2.09 6.56
CA GLY A 545 2.20 -1.24 6.01
C GLY A 545 3.41 -1.95 5.37
N PRO A 546 3.85 -3.16 5.78
CA PRO A 546 5.05 -3.77 5.20
C PRO A 546 4.99 -3.99 3.68
N VAL A 547 3.80 -4.25 3.13
CA VAL A 547 3.63 -4.44 1.69
C VAL A 547 3.64 -3.08 0.98
N GLU A 548 2.84 -2.15 1.47
CA GLU A 548 2.57 -0.83 0.90
C GLU A 548 3.86 0.00 0.83
N VAL A 549 4.60 0.07 1.94
CA VAL A 549 5.91 0.71 2.06
C VAL A 549 6.92 0.13 1.06
N ARG A 550 6.95 -1.20 0.91
CA ARG A 550 7.88 -1.87 0.00
C ARG A 550 7.48 -1.73 -1.46
N CYS A 551 6.18 -1.70 -1.75
CA CYS A 551 5.64 -1.43 -3.07
C CYS A 551 6.03 -0.03 -3.54
N ALA A 552 5.91 0.97 -2.66
CA ALA A 552 6.32 2.33 -2.93
C ALA A 552 7.84 2.46 -3.11
N SER A 553 8.64 1.90 -2.21
CA SER A 553 10.11 2.01 -2.31
C SER A 553 10.65 1.30 -3.56
N SER A 554 10.17 0.10 -3.88
CA SER A 554 10.58 -0.62 -5.10
C SER A 554 10.20 0.15 -6.39
N ALA A 555 8.99 0.71 -6.45
CA ALA A 555 8.57 1.54 -7.58
C ALA A 555 9.42 2.81 -7.68
N GLY A 556 9.68 3.47 -6.55
CA GLY A 556 10.52 4.67 -6.49
C GLY A 556 11.95 4.41 -6.97
N HIS A 557 12.59 3.34 -6.49
CA HIS A 557 13.96 2.99 -6.88
C HIS A 557 14.05 2.57 -8.36
N THR A 558 13.11 1.76 -8.85
CA THR A 558 13.18 1.22 -10.23
C THR A 558 12.81 2.27 -11.28
N TYR A 559 11.81 3.11 -11.03
CA TYR A 559 11.38 4.19 -11.95
C TYR A 559 12.13 5.52 -11.73
N GLY A 560 13.01 5.61 -10.73
CA GLY A 560 13.84 6.78 -10.49
C GLY A 560 13.10 7.96 -9.86
N LYS A 561 12.13 7.69 -8.99
CA LYS A 561 11.46 8.70 -8.17
C LYS A 561 12.37 9.07 -7.00
N LYS A 562 12.73 10.35 -6.90
CA LYS A 562 13.61 10.83 -5.82
C LYS A 562 12.91 10.82 -4.46
N VAL A 563 11.64 11.20 -4.44
CA VAL A 563 10.80 11.27 -3.24
C VAL A 563 9.86 10.06 -3.25
N VAL A 564 9.93 9.27 -2.18
CA VAL A 564 9.06 8.13 -1.89
C VAL A 564 8.36 8.45 -0.57
N SER A 565 7.10 8.85 -0.68
CA SER A 565 6.27 9.21 0.47
C SER A 565 5.69 7.98 1.15
N ALA A 566 5.17 8.16 2.36
CA ALA A 566 4.16 7.26 2.92
C ALA A 566 3.09 8.04 3.70
N GLU A 567 1.82 7.64 3.58
CA GLU A 567 0.80 7.90 4.59
C GLU A 567 1.29 7.29 5.92
N ALA A 568 1.54 8.16 6.89
CA ALA A 568 2.33 7.82 8.07
C ALA A 568 1.49 7.93 9.34
N PHE A 569 1.48 6.85 10.12
CA PHE A 569 0.94 6.78 11.49
C PHE A 569 -0.60 6.73 11.59
N THR A 570 -1.26 6.19 10.58
CA THR A 570 -2.67 5.80 10.62
C THR A 570 -2.89 4.86 11.81
N SER A 571 -3.92 5.10 12.61
CA SER A 571 -4.03 4.46 13.93
C SER A 571 -5.47 4.30 14.36
N GLY A 572 -5.82 3.14 14.93
CA GLY A 572 -7.11 2.95 15.62
C GLY A 572 -7.15 3.55 17.04
N LEU A 573 -6.01 4.08 17.51
CA LEU A 573 -5.90 4.82 18.76
C LEU A 573 -5.97 6.34 18.47
N SER A 574 -6.58 7.10 19.38
CA SER A 574 -6.67 8.56 19.32
C SER A 574 -6.25 9.17 20.66
N PHE A 575 -5.67 10.37 20.64
CA PHE A 575 -5.28 11.17 21.81
C PHE A 575 -4.35 10.50 22.82
N THR A 576 -3.65 9.42 22.44
CA THR A 576 -2.75 8.64 23.31
C THR A 576 -1.30 8.73 22.89
N GLN A 577 -1.01 9.20 21.67
CA GLN A 577 0.30 9.16 21.05
C GLN A 577 0.96 10.54 21.06
N MET A 578 2.29 10.52 21.14
CA MET A 578 3.18 11.66 20.97
C MET A 578 4.41 11.25 20.15
N PRO A 579 5.25 12.20 19.69
CA PRO A 579 6.43 11.94 18.88
C PRO A 579 7.30 10.76 19.31
N ARG A 580 7.53 10.57 20.62
CA ARG A 580 8.30 9.43 21.16
C ARG A 580 7.73 8.08 20.71
N ASN A 581 6.40 7.94 20.75
CA ASN A 581 5.71 6.69 20.43
C ASN A 581 5.84 6.36 18.95
N LEU A 582 5.81 7.39 18.10
CA LEU A 582 5.80 7.25 16.64
C LEU A 582 7.18 6.91 16.08
N LYS A 583 8.25 7.28 16.79
CA LYS A 583 9.63 7.25 16.28
C LYS A 583 10.05 5.89 15.70
N THR A 584 9.96 4.81 16.48
CA THR A 584 10.47 3.49 16.04
C THR A 584 9.75 2.98 14.80
N ARG A 585 8.43 3.21 14.71
CA ARG A 585 7.64 2.84 13.52
C ARG A 585 8.02 3.69 12.31
N GLY A 586 8.26 4.99 12.48
CA GLY A 586 8.76 5.85 11.41
C GLY A 586 10.16 5.43 10.93
N ASP A 587 11.06 5.12 11.86
CA ASP A 587 12.40 4.63 11.56
C ASP A 587 12.39 3.31 10.79
N TRP A 588 11.48 2.39 11.15
CA TRP A 588 11.26 1.17 10.38
C TRP A 588 10.89 1.50 8.92
N ALA A 589 9.97 2.43 8.68
CA ALA A 589 9.57 2.80 7.34
C ALA A 589 10.75 3.38 6.52
N TRP A 590 11.64 4.16 7.14
CA TRP A 590 12.87 4.61 6.48
C TRP A 590 13.83 3.47 6.13
N SER A 591 13.95 2.46 7.00
CA SER A 591 14.76 1.27 6.71
C SER A 591 14.22 0.47 5.51
N GLU A 592 12.92 0.54 5.26
CA GLU A 592 12.24 -0.09 4.12
C GLU A 592 12.28 0.75 2.83
N GLY A 593 12.85 1.96 2.87
CA GLY A 593 13.13 2.80 1.70
C GLY A 593 12.25 4.05 1.54
N ILE A 594 11.34 4.32 2.48
CA ILE A 594 10.61 5.59 2.53
C ILE A 594 11.58 6.73 2.84
N ASN A 595 11.37 7.90 2.25
CA ASN A 595 12.20 9.07 2.51
C ASN A 595 11.42 10.40 2.59
N HIS A 596 10.12 10.31 2.80
CA HIS A 596 9.22 11.43 3.01
C HIS A 596 7.93 10.96 3.70
N PHE A 597 7.34 11.78 4.59
CA PHE A 597 6.11 11.43 5.30
C PHE A 597 4.96 12.36 4.95
N VAL A 598 3.78 11.75 4.80
CA VAL A 598 2.47 12.40 4.76
C VAL A 598 1.76 12.00 6.05
N MET A 599 1.68 12.92 7.00
CA MET A 599 1.20 12.62 8.35
C MET A 599 -0.31 12.32 8.32
N HIS A 600 -0.71 11.14 8.79
CA HIS A 600 -2.11 10.76 8.99
C HIS A 600 -2.45 10.88 10.49
N VAL A 601 -3.30 11.82 10.92
CA VAL A 601 -4.08 12.79 10.13
C VAL A 601 -4.31 14.09 10.88
N TYR A 602 -4.52 15.18 10.15
CA TYR A 602 -5.04 16.43 10.68
C TYR A 602 -6.54 16.52 10.34
N ILE A 603 -7.41 16.23 11.31
CA ILE A 603 -8.85 16.54 11.15
C ILE A 603 -9.05 18.05 11.30
N HIS A 604 -9.67 18.68 10.30
CA HIS A 604 -9.93 20.11 10.30
C HIS A 604 -10.74 20.54 11.52
N GLN A 605 -10.32 21.66 12.12
CA GLN A 605 -10.96 22.21 13.32
C GLN A 605 -11.74 23.48 12.95
N PRO A 606 -13.08 23.40 12.76
CA PRO A 606 -13.89 24.54 12.32
C PRO A 606 -14.07 25.62 13.39
N ASP A 607 -13.81 25.30 14.67
CA ASP A 607 -13.93 26.20 15.80
C ASP A 607 -12.88 25.87 16.90
N ASP A 608 -12.97 26.53 18.05
CA ASP A 608 -11.96 26.45 19.12
C ASP A 608 -12.31 25.49 20.27
N ARG A 609 -13.32 24.63 20.10
CA ARG A 609 -13.59 23.53 21.05
C ARG A 609 -12.39 22.58 21.11
N LYS A 610 -12.09 22.02 22.29
CA LYS A 610 -10.92 21.17 22.52
C LYS A 610 -11.30 19.82 23.13
N PRO A 611 -10.66 18.70 22.75
CA PRO A 611 -9.72 18.56 21.64
C PRO A 611 -10.31 18.88 20.26
N GLY A 612 -11.64 18.94 20.15
CA GLY A 612 -12.34 19.41 18.96
C GLY A 612 -12.75 18.27 18.04
N MET A 613 -12.83 18.54 16.74
CA MET A 613 -13.25 17.55 15.76
C MET A 613 -12.25 16.37 15.70
N SER A 614 -12.75 15.15 15.59
CA SER A 614 -11.93 13.93 15.50
C SER A 614 -12.66 12.86 14.69
N ALA A 615 -11.91 11.86 14.23
CA ALA A 615 -12.44 10.69 13.55
C ALA A 615 -12.25 9.43 14.42
N TRP A 616 -12.77 8.30 13.95
CA TRP A 616 -12.55 6.97 14.57
C TRP A 616 -11.12 6.44 14.39
N PHE A 617 -10.26 7.21 13.72
CA PHE A 617 -8.85 6.97 13.52
C PHE A 617 -8.02 8.20 13.91
N GLY A 618 -6.78 7.95 14.29
CA GLY A 618 -5.72 8.94 14.48
C GLY A 618 -4.63 8.79 13.40
N THR A 619 -3.44 9.36 13.60
CA THR A 619 -2.95 10.08 14.77
C THR A 619 -3.40 11.54 14.78
N ASP A 620 -3.78 12.11 15.93
CA ASP A 620 -4.38 13.45 16.02
C ASP A 620 -3.36 14.61 15.87
N PHE A 621 -2.85 14.90 14.66
CA PHE A 621 -1.88 15.97 14.42
C PHE A 621 -2.48 17.39 14.34
N ASN A 622 -3.62 17.65 14.98
CA ASN A 622 -4.31 18.93 14.86
C ASN A 622 -3.84 19.98 15.89
N ARG A 623 -4.10 21.27 15.61
CA ARG A 623 -3.70 22.42 16.46
C ARG A 623 -4.23 22.37 17.90
N ASN A 624 -5.31 21.65 18.14
CA ASN A 624 -5.92 21.53 19.46
C ASN A 624 -5.31 20.36 20.25
N ASN A 625 -4.50 19.48 19.64
CA ASN A 625 -3.74 18.49 20.38
C ASN A 625 -2.68 19.18 21.27
N THR A 626 -2.59 18.76 22.52
CA THR A 626 -1.84 19.44 23.59
C THR A 626 -0.39 19.72 23.22
N TRP A 627 0.28 18.78 22.55
CA TRP A 627 1.70 18.84 22.23
C TRP A 627 2.01 19.34 20.81
N PHE A 628 1.02 19.52 19.94
CA PHE A 628 1.25 19.75 18.52
C PHE A 628 2.13 20.98 18.26
N THR A 629 1.83 22.12 18.87
CA THR A 629 2.60 23.37 18.68
C THR A 629 4.03 23.30 19.25
N GLN A 630 4.34 22.33 20.11
CA GLN A 630 5.67 22.08 20.67
C GLN A 630 6.46 21.01 19.90
N SER A 631 5.91 20.48 18.80
CA SER A 631 6.50 19.35 18.05
C SER A 631 7.53 19.76 17.00
N LYS A 632 7.91 21.04 16.92
CA LYS A 632 8.82 21.54 15.87
C LYS A 632 10.12 20.73 15.78
N THR A 633 10.72 20.36 16.92
CA THR A 633 11.98 19.58 16.94
C THR A 633 11.82 18.15 16.45
N TYR A 634 10.62 17.56 16.53
CA TYR A 634 10.29 16.28 15.91
C TYR A 634 10.18 16.41 14.39
N PHE A 635 9.56 17.49 13.89
CA PHE A 635 9.52 17.73 12.46
C PHE A 635 10.88 18.12 11.88
N ASP A 636 11.74 18.81 12.64
CA ASP A 636 13.13 19.04 12.25
C ASP A 636 13.90 17.71 12.12
N TYR A 637 13.65 16.74 13.02
CA TYR A 637 14.17 15.37 12.89
C TYR A 637 13.74 14.70 11.59
N ILE A 638 12.43 14.71 11.28
CA ILE A 638 11.90 14.17 10.03
C ILE A 638 12.59 14.83 8.83
N ARG A 639 12.68 16.17 8.82
CA ARG A 639 13.29 16.93 7.72
C ARG A 639 14.75 16.56 7.49
N ARG A 640 15.57 16.46 8.55
CA ARG A 640 16.97 16.05 8.45
C ARG A 640 17.11 14.62 7.93
N SER A 641 16.27 13.71 8.41
CA SER A 641 16.24 12.33 7.92
C SER A 641 15.89 12.27 6.44
N CYS A 642 14.82 12.93 6.01
CA CYS A 642 14.43 13.04 4.60
C CYS A 642 15.55 13.66 3.74
N ALA A 643 16.21 14.71 4.25
CA ALA A 643 17.30 15.38 3.52
C ALA A 643 18.45 14.45 3.17
N LEU A 644 18.82 13.53 4.08
CA LEU A 644 19.84 12.51 3.83
C LEU A 644 19.31 11.34 3.00
N LEU A 645 18.09 10.86 3.32
CA LEU A 645 17.47 9.71 2.67
C LEU A 645 17.03 9.99 1.22
N GLN A 646 17.12 11.22 0.74
CA GLN A 646 16.84 11.63 -0.64
C GLN A 646 18.10 11.88 -1.48
N GLN A 647 19.31 11.73 -0.91
CA GLN A 647 20.58 11.93 -1.65
C GLN A 647 21.07 10.64 -2.32
N GLY A 648 21.74 10.74 -3.46
CA GLY A 648 22.26 9.57 -4.17
C GLY A 648 21.19 8.51 -4.47
N HIS A 649 21.59 7.25 -4.54
CA HIS A 649 20.73 6.11 -4.83
C HIS A 649 20.71 5.11 -3.67
N THR A 650 19.60 4.39 -3.52
CA THR A 650 19.50 3.26 -2.57
C THR A 650 20.42 2.13 -3.03
N VAL A 651 21.11 1.51 -2.08
CA VAL A 651 21.95 0.32 -2.33
C VAL A 651 21.15 -0.93 -2.01
N ALA A 652 20.86 -1.72 -3.05
CA ALA A 652 20.19 -3.01 -2.96
C ALA A 652 20.94 -4.02 -3.84
N ASP A 653 21.27 -5.19 -3.31
CA ASP A 653 22.06 -6.19 -4.05
C ASP A 653 21.18 -7.16 -4.84
N VAL A 654 19.89 -7.22 -4.54
CA VAL A 654 18.97 -8.24 -5.08
C VAL A 654 17.77 -7.57 -5.73
N ALA A 655 17.44 -7.96 -6.95
CA ALA A 655 16.16 -7.64 -7.58
C ALA A 655 15.30 -8.90 -7.65
N TYR A 656 14.11 -8.86 -7.06
CA TYR A 656 13.11 -9.94 -7.20
C TYR A 656 12.17 -9.60 -8.36
N PHE A 657 12.18 -10.43 -9.40
CA PHE A 657 11.25 -10.30 -10.51
C PHE A 657 9.85 -10.73 -10.06
N ILE A 658 8.86 -9.86 -10.20
CA ILE A 658 7.50 -10.15 -9.74
C ILE A 658 6.71 -11.11 -10.65
N GLY A 659 7.31 -11.51 -11.79
CA GLY A 659 6.62 -12.22 -12.85
C GLY A 659 5.83 -11.27 -13.75
N GLU A 660 4.91 -11.83 -14.52
CA GLU A 660 4.15 -11.07 -15.53
C GLU A 660 2.63 -11.14 -15.33
N ASP A 661 2.17 -11.86 -14.32
CA ASP A 661 0.75 -11.99 -14.00
C ASP A 661 0.13 -10.65 -13.60
N ALA A 662 -1.17 -10.53 -13.88
CA ALA A 662 -2.02 -9.45 -13.42
C ALA A 662 -3.37 -10.02 -12.94
N PRO A 663 -3.97 -9.45 -11.88
CA PRO A 663 -3.45 -8.37 -11.04
C PRO A 663 -2.23 -8.79 -10.20
N LYS A 664 -1.40 -7.83 -9.80
CA LYS A 664 -0.24 -8.08 -8.94
C LYS A 664 -0.05 -6.93 -7.95
N MET A 665 -0.27 -7.25 -6.68
CA MET A 665 -0.22 -6.28 -5.59
C MET A 665 1.15 -6.16 -4.93
N THR A 666 1.93 -7.24 -4.95
CA THR A 666 3.26 -7.33 -4.33
C THR A 666 4.05 -8.47 -4.98
N GLY A 667 5.35 -8.57 -4.68
CA GLY A 667 6.24 -9.62 -5.19
C GLY A 667 6.60 -10.69 -4.17
N ASP A 668 7.11 -11.82 -4.66
CA ASP A 668 7.60 -12.93 -3.85
C ASP A 668 9.07 -12.74 -3.45
N LYS A 669 9.41 -13.18 -2.23
CA LYS A 669 10.80 -13.31 -1.77
C LYS A 669 11.17 -14.77 -1.60
N ASP A 670 11.18 -15.51 -2.71
CA ASP A 670 11.58 -16.91 -2.74
C ASP A 670 12.83 -17.11 -3.62
N PRO A 671 13.98 -17.50 -3.04
CA PRO A 671 14.23 -17.72 -1.61
C PRO A 671 14.27 -16.41 -0.81
N ALA A 672 14.06 -16.52 0.51
CA ALA A 672 14.10 -15.38 1.42
C ALA A 672 15.44 -14.62 1.38
N LEU A 673 15.36 -13.29 1.50
CA LEU A 673 16.53 -12.41 1.58
C LEU A 673 17.33 -12.71 2.85
N PRO A 674 18.64 -13.02 2.76
CA PRO A 674 19.47 -13.20 3.94
C PRO A 674 19.71 -11.86 4.68
N PRO A 675 19.93 -11.88 6.00
CA PRO A 675 20.28 -10.67 6.76
C PRO A 675 21.52 -9.97 6.20
N GLY A 676 21.54 -8.63 6.30
CA GLY A 676 22.65 -7.80 5.85
C GLY A 676 22.68 -7.49 4.36
N TYR A 677 21.58 -7.72 3.66
CA TYR A 677 21.37 -7.29 2.27
C TYR A 677 20.05 -6.53 2.15
N ASN A 678 19.91 -5.73 1.10
CA ASN A 678 18.66 -5.06 0.74
C ASN A 678 18.22 -5.45 -0.69
N TYR A 679 16.96 -5.19 -1.02
CA TYR A 679 16.33 -5.64 -2.27
C TYR A 679 15.31 -4.64 -2.81
N ASP A 680 14.99 -4.80 -4.09
CA ASP A 680 13.80 -4.22 -4.73
C ASP A 680 13.00 -5.28 -5.47
N PHE A 681 11.72 -5.01 -5.68
CA PHE A 681 10.94 -5.68 -6.72
C PHE A 681 11.17 -5.02 -8.09
N ILE A 682 11.19 -5.83 -9.16
CA ILE A 682 11.29 -5.37 -10.55
C ILE A 682 10.22 -6.04 -11.42
N ASN A 683 9.61 -5.30 -12.34
CA ASN A 683 8.65 -5.83 -13.32
C ASN A 683 9.27 -6.02 -14.71
N ALA A 684 8.47 -6.58 -15.63
CA ALA A 684 8.90 -6.86 -16.99
C ALA A 684 9.26 -5.59 -17.77
N GLU A 685 8.53 -4.49 -17.53
CA GLU A 685 8.79 -3.19 -18.17
C GLU A 685 10.20 -2.69 -17.84
N MET A 686 10.60 -2.76 -16.57
CA MET A 686 11.90 -2.29 -16.13
C MET A 686 13.03 -3.25 -16.50
N LEU A 687 12.77 -4.55 -16.42
CA LEU A 687 13.73 -5.56 -16.85
C LEU A 687 14.05 -5.44 -18.35
N ALA A 688 13.04 -5.14 -19.20
CA ALA A 688 13.23 -4.89 -20.64
C ALA A 688 14.23 -3.75 -20.92
N LYS A 689 14.28 -2.74 -20.04
CA LYS A 689 15.14 -1.55 -20.15
C LYS A 689 16.48 -1.68 -19.42
N ALA A 690 16.69 -2.74 -18.65
CA ALA A 690 17.91 -2.95 -17.87
C ALA A 690 19.15 -3.20 -18.75
N ARG A 691 20.35 -2.98 -18.20
CA ARG A 691 21.64 -3.27 -18.85
C ARG A 691 22.64 -3.80 -17.83
N VAL A 692 23.77 -4.35 -18.28
CA VAL A 692 24.85 -4.79 -17.38
C VAL A 692 25.97 -3.76 -17.34
N VAL A 693 26.44 -3.43 -16.14
CA VAL A 693 27.63 -2.60 -15.87
C VAL A 693 28.39 -3.24 -14.72
N ASN A 694 29.67 -3.58 -14.94
CA ASN A 694 30.52 -4.21 -13.92
C ASN A 694 29.82 -5.43 -13.27
N ASP A 695 29.30 -6.32 -14.10
CA ASP A 695 28.59 -7.56 -13.71
C ASP A 695 27.30 -7.35 -12.89
N ARG A 696 26.80 -6.11 -12.81
CA ARG A 696 25.55 -5.76 -12.13
C ARG A 696 24.47 -5.34 -13.12
N ILE A 697 23.23 -5.66 -12.81
CA ILE A 697 22.04 -5.23 -13.55
C ILE A 697 21.72 -3.79 -13.13
N VAL A 698 21.78 -2.85 -14.06
CA VAL A 698 21.59 -1.41 -13.80
C VAL A 698 20.39 -0.87 -14.57
N LEU A 699 19.58 -0.06 -13.89
CA LEU A 699 18.47 0.69 -14.46
C LEU A 699 18.86 2.14 -14.75
N ALA A 700 18.06 2.83 -15.56
CA ALA A 700 18.28 4.25 -15.86
C ALA A 700 18.16 5.14 -14.60
N SER A 701 17.42 4.67 -13.58
CA SER A 701 17.27 5.32 -12.29
C SER A 701 18.55 5.36 -11.44
N GLY A 702 19.58 4.58 -11.80
CA GLY A 702 20.78 4.37 -11.00
C GLY A 702 20.72 3.15 -10.08
N ALA A 703 19.55 2.50 -9.94
CA ALA A 703 19.44 1.25 -9.20
C ALA A 703 20.33 0.17 -9.84
N SER A 704 21.02 -0.62 -9.00
CA SER A 704 22.06 -1.55 -9.43
C SER A 704 22.06 -2.81 -8.58
N TYR A 705 21.85 -3.97 -9.19
CA TYR A 705 21.65 -5.25 -8.51
C TYR A 705 22.71 -6.28 -8.90
N ALA A 706 23.18 -7.05 -7.94
CA ALA A 706 24.10 -8.17 -8.19
C ALA A 706 23.38 -9.41 -8.71
N VAL A 707 22.15 -9.66 -8.24
CA VAL A 707 21.39 -10.88 -8.58
C VAL A 707 19.96 -10.52 -8.96
N LEU A 708 19.48 -11.08 -10.08
CA LEU A 708 18.06 -11.16 -10.41
C LEU A 708 17.51 -12.51 -9.93
N VAL A 709 16.50 -12.47 -9.05
CA VAL A 709 15.78 -13.66 -8.59
C VAL A 709 14.50 -13.78 -9.39
N LEU A 710 14.30 -14.92 -10.06
CA LEU A 710 13.07 -15.23 -10.80
C LEU A 710 12.03 -15.85 -9.87
N PRO A 711 10.74 -15.58 -10.06
CA PRO A 711 9.69 -16.18 -9.24
C PRO A 711 9.61 -17.69 -9.52
N PRO A 712 9.07 -18.49 -8.59
CA PRO A 712 8.90 -19.93 -8.74
C PRO A 712 7.74 -20.27 -9.71
N LYS A 713 7.86 -19.86 -10.97
CA LYS A 713 6.86 -20.03 -12.03
C LYS A 713 7.47 -20.65 -13.27
N GLU A 714 6.65 -21.41 -13.98
CA GLU A 714 7.01 -22.01 -15.27
C GLU A 714 6.68 -21.10 -16.48
N THR A 715 6.07 -19.95 -16.23
CA THR A 715 5.63 -19.02 -17.27
C THR A 715 6.57 -17.84 -17.44
N MET A 716 6.91 -17.51 -18.70
CA MET A 716 7.58 -16.25 -19.06
C MET A 716 7.35 -15.92 -20.54
N ARG A 717 7.12 -14.66 -20.90
CA ARG A 717 6.99 -14.25 -22.31
C ARG A 717 8.36 -14.32 -23.01
N PRO A 718 8.40 -14.77 -24.29
CA PRO A 718 9.64 -14.90 -25.05
C PRO A 718 10.52 -13.65 -25.07
N GLU A 719 9.91 -12.46 -25.16
CA GLU A 719 10.63 -11.18 -25.20
C GLU A 719 11.39 -10.87 -23.91
N ILE A 720 10.81 -11.19 -22.75
CA ILE A 720 11.45 -10.97 -21.45
C ILE A 720 12.53 -12.02 -21.22
N LEU A 721 12.28 -13.28 -21.57
CA LEU A 721 13.32 -14.30 -21.47
C LEU A 721 14.50 -13.99 -22.39
N LYS A 722 14.25 -13.53 -23.63
CA LYS A 722 15.31 -13.05 -24.54
C LYS A 722 16.11 -11.90 -23.93
N LYS A 723 15.45 -11.00 -23.20
CA LYS A 723 16.15 -9.93 -22.49
C LYS A 723 17.05 -10.49 -21.39
N ILE A 724 16.57 -11.43 -20.59
CA ILE A 724 17.39 -12.10 -19.57
C ILE A 724 18.59 -12.82 -20.19
N VAL A 725 18.40 -13.50 -21.32
CA VAL A 725 19.50 -14.12 -22.09
C VAL A 725 20.59 -13.10 -22.41
N ALA A 726 20.22 -11.94 -22.95
CA ALA A 726 21.16 -10.88 -23.27
C ALA A 726 21.87 -10.33 -22.02
N LEU A 727 21.14 -10.13 -20.91
CA LEU A 727 21.74 -9.65 -19.66
C LEU A 727 22.75 -10.67 -19.09
N VAL A 728 22.43 -11.97 -19.10
CA VAL A 728 23.34 -13.01 -18.63
C VAL A 728 24.58 -13.07 -19.52
N ALA A 729 24.42 -13.02 -20.85
CA ALA A 729 25.55 -12.98 -21.77
C ALA A 729 26.52 -11.81 -21.47
N ASP A 730 25.99 -10.67 -21.05
CA ASP A 730 26.75 -9.47 -20.71
C ASP A 730 27.36 -9.46 -19.29
N GLY A 731 27.04 -10.43 -18.43
CA GLY A 731 27.64 -10.56 -17.10
C GLY A 731 26.64 -10.69 -15.93
N ALA A 732 25.34 -10.60 -16.17
CA ALA A 732 24.36 -10.67 -15.10
C ALA A 732 24.32 -12.04 -14.39
N CYS A 733 24.02 -12.03 -13.10
CA CYS A 733 23.73 -13.23 -12.32
C CYS A 733 22.22 -13.40 -12.12
N VAL A 734 21.70 -14.59 -12.43
CA VAL A 734 20.29 -14.97 -12.29
C VAL A 734 20.15 -16.18 -11.36
N LEU A 735 19.17 -16.14 -10.47
CA LEU A 735 18.76 -17.26 -9.61
C LEU A 735 17.29 -17.60 -9.87
N GLY A 736 17.01 -18.84 -10.28
CA GLY A 736 15.62 -19.32 -10.43
C GLY A 736 15.48 -20.42 -11.49
N ASN A 737 14.34 -21.10 -11.47
CA ASN A 737 14.07 -22.23 -12.37
C ASN A 737 13.80 -21.77 -13.81
N ALA A 738 13.99 -22.68 -14.75
CA ALA A 738 13.72 -22.43 -16.17
C ALA A 738 12.21 -22.27 -16.41
N PRO A 739 11.75 -21.23 -17.12
CA PRO A 739 10.38 -21.19 -17.63
C PRO A 739 10.22 -22.24 -18.74
N ALA A 740 9.03 -22.81 -18.84
CA ALA A 740 8.68 -23.87 -19.79
C ALA A 740 7.77 -23.38 -20.93
N HIS A 741 6.96 -22.33 -20.71
CA HIS A 741 5.99 -21.83 -21.67
C HIS A 741 5.66 -20.34 -21.45
N SER A 742 4.93 -19.73 -22.40
CA SER A 742 4.44 -18.36 -22.25
C SER A 742 3.11 -18.33 -21.49
N PRO A 743 2.81 -17.32 -20.65
CA PRO A 743 1.47 -17.15 -20.10
C PRO A 743 0.49 -16.50 -21.09
N SER A 744 1.00 -15.91 -22.18
CA SER A 744 0.21 -15.17 -23.15
C SER A 744 -0.29 -16.06 -24.29
N GLY A 745 -1.41 -15.65 -24.88
CA GLY A 745 -1.97 -16.25 -26.07
C GLY A 745 -1.30 -15.79 -27.38
N ARG A 746 -0.45 -14.75 -27.31
CA ARG A 746 0.27 -14.18 -28.44
C ARG A 746 1.23 -15.18 -29.08
N ASP A 747 1.16 -15.30 -30.41
CA ASP A 747 2.05 -16.17 -31.22
C ASP A 747 1.98 -17.66 -30.83
N TYR A 748 0.88 -18.11 -30.23
CA TYR A 748 0.71 -19.51 -29.85
C TYR A 748 0.49 -20.42 -31.07
N PRO A 749 1.06 -21.65 -31.10
CA PRO A 749 1.88 -22.29 -30.04
C PRO A 749 3.39 -22.00 -30.15
N PHE A 750 3.82 -21.21 -31.14
CA PHE A 750 5.23 -20.96 -31.40
C PHE A 750 5.93 -20.20 -30.26
N CYS A 751 5.20 -19.40 -29.49
CA CYS A 751 5.71 -18.73 -28.30
C CYS A 751 6.34 -19.72 -27.29
N ASP A 752 5.73 -20.89 -27.06
CA ASP A 752 6.26 -21.89 -26.12
C ASP A 752 7.54 -22.54 -26.65
N THR A 753 7.58 -22.82 -27.96
CA THR A 753 8.81 -23.33 -28.61
C THR A 753 9.97 -22.34 -28.45
N ARG A 754 9.69 -21.03 -28.57
CA ARG A 754 10.68 -19.97 -28.37
C ARG A 754 11.13 -19.89 -26.91
N VAL A 755 10.22 -20.01 -25.94
CA VAL A 755 10.58 -20.06 -24.51
C VAL A 755 11.50 -21.24 -24.25
N GLN A 756 11.14 -22.43 -24.71
CA GLN A 756 11.95 -23.64 -24.50
C GLN A 756 13.32 -23.55 -25.17
N ALA A 757 13.41 -22.94 -26.37
CA ALA A 757 14.67 -22.71 -27.06
C ALA A 757 15.58 -21.77 -26.26
N LEU A 758 15.06 -20.62 -25.83
CA LEU A 758 15.80 -19.64 -25.03
C LEU A 758 16.19 -20.20 -23.65
N ALA A 759 15.32 -21.01 -23.03
CA ALA A 759 15.61 -21.65 -21.75
C ALA A 759 16.80 -22.62 -21.87
N LYS A 760 16.91 -23.36 -22.98
CA LYS A 760 18.08 -24.23 -23.24
C LYS A 760 19.39 -23.46 -23.41
N GLU A 761 19.35 -22.18 -23.73
CA GLU A 761 20.57 -21.34 -23.83
C GLU A 761 21.13 -20.98 -22.44
N LEU A 762 20.27 -20.91 -21.41
CA LEU A 762 20.65 -20.47 -20.07
C LEU A 762 20.82 -21.61 -19.07
N TRP A 763 19.85 -22.52 -19.01
CA TRP A 763 19.80 -23.55 -17.98
C TRP A 763 20.53 -24.81 -18.42
N GLY A 764 21.29 -25.40 -17.50
CA GLY A 764 22.20 -26.53 -17.75
C GLY A 764 23.68 -26.17 -17.72
N PHE A 765 23.99 -24.86 -17.68
CA PHE A 765 25.35 -24.33 -17.58
C PHE A 765 25.51 -23.50 -16.31
N LYS A 766 26.68 -23.55 -15.67
CA LYS A 766 26.97 -22.70 -14.49
C LYS A 766 27.34 -21.26 -14.88
N MET A 767 27.91 -21.09 -16.07
CA MET A 767 28.35 -19.82 -16.65
C MET A 767 27.87 -19.79 -18.10
N VAL A 768 27.24 -18.68 -18.48
CA VAL A 768 26.72 -18.45 -19.83
C VAL A 768 27.16 -17.08 -20.29
N GLY A 769 27.96 -17.02 -21.36
CA GLY A 769 28.68 -15.80 -21.71
C GLY A 769 29.59 -15.36 -20.55
N LYS A 770 29.38 -14.15 -20.04
CA LYS A 770 30.10 -13.62 -18.86
C LYS A 770 29.36 -13.80 -17.54
N GLY A 771 28.07 -14.16 -17.59
CA GLY A 771 27.19 -14.21 -16.43
C GLY A 771 27.00 -15.61 -15.85
N HIS A 772 26.10 -15.69 -14.88
CA HIS A 772 25.83 -16.90 -14.10
C HIS A 772 24.33 -17.20 -14.02
N VAL A 773 23.99 -18.49 -14.08
CA VAL A 773 22.62 -18.97 -13.86
C VAL A 773 22.65 -20.04 -12.77
N PHE A 774 21.94 -19.78 -11.68
CA PHE A 774 21.87 -20.67 -10.53
C PHE A 774 20.45 -21.22 -10.35
N THR A 775 20.36 -22.50 -9.97
CA THR A 775 19.10 -23.18 -9.64
C THR A 775 19.27 -24.04 -8.38
N GLY A 776 18.18 -24.20 -7.62
CA GLY A 776 18.15 -25.12 -6.48
C GLY A 776 19.14 -24.82 -5.35
N ILE A 777 19.66 -23.59 -5.25
CA ILE A 777 20.57 -23.16 -4.18
C ILE A 777 20.06 -21.88 -3.51
N GLY A 778 20.34 -21.73 -2.22
CA GLY A 778 19.91 -20.54 -1.46
C GLY A 778 20.68 -19.26 -1.83
N LEU A 779 20.00 -18.11 -1.76
CA LEU A 779 20.51 -16.80 -2.17
C LEU A 779 21.81 -16.40 -1.46
N LYS A 780 21.97 -16.69 -0.15
CA LYS A 780 23.24 -16.44 0.57
C LYS A 780 24.43 -17.16 -0.06
N LYS A 781 24.23 -18.37 -0.57
CA LYS A 781 25.28 -19.15 -1.24
C LYS A 781 25.61 -18.55 -2.61
N VAL A 782 24.60 -18.09 -3.35
CA VAL A 782 24.78 -17.37 -4.62
C VAL A 782 25.63 -16.12 -4.40
N LEU A 783 25.22 -15.23 -3.49
CA LEU A 783 25.92 -13.98 -3.18
C LEU A 783 27.39 -14.22 -2.81
N ARG A 784 27.68 -15.24 -1.99
CA ARG A 784 29.05 -15.64 -1.66
C ARG A 784 29.83 -16.12 -2.89
N GLN A 785 29.22 -16.90 -3.78
CA GLN A 785 29.89 -17.43 -4.97
C GLN A 785 30.24 -16.32 -5.98
N ILE A 786 29.43 -15.27 -6.06
CA ILE A 786 29.70 -14.10 -6.91
C ILE A 786 30.49 -12.99 -6.18
N GLY A 787 30.98 -13.25 -4.96
CA GLY A 787 31.84 -12.33 -4.22
C GLY A 787 31.14 -11.12 -3.58
N VAL A 788 29.81 -11.16 -3.43
CA VAL A 788 29.04 -10.07 -2.81
C VAL A 788 28.87 -10.39 -1.32
N ALA A 789 29.62 -9.67 -0.48
CA ALA A 789 29.52 -9.76 0.99
C ALA A 789 28.32 -8.98 1.52
N GLU A 790 27.91 -9.24 2.76
CA GLU A 790 26.87 -8.46 3.45
C GLU A 790 27.20 -6.96 3.42
N ASP A 791 26.20 -6.14 3.14
CA ASP A 791 26.31 -4.69 3.11
C ASP A 791 26.45 -4.10 4.51
N CYS A 792 25.64 -4.61 5.45
CA CYS A 792 25.71 -4.24 6.87
C CYS A 792 25.57 -5.48 7.76
N VAL A 793 26.40 -5.60 8.80
CA VAL A 793 26.28 -6.61 9.85
C VAL A 793 25.85 -5.92 11.13
N LEU A 794 24.67 -6.30 11.63
CA LEU A 794 24.01 -5.69 12.77
C LEU A 794 23.44 -6.76 13.71
N GLY A 795 23.27 -6.41 14.99
CA GLY A 795 22.61 -7.26 15.97
C GLY A 795 21.10 -7.38 15.72
N LYS A 796 20.48 -8.32 16.43
CA LYS A 796 19.02 -8.52 16.39
C LYS A 796 18.29 -7.24 16.83
N ASP A 797 17.16 -6.97 16.17
CA ASP A 797 16.25 -5.84 16.43
C ASP A 797 16.84 -4.45 16.05
N PHE A 798 17.99 -4.43 15.37
CA PHE A 798 18.41 -3.27 14.60
C PHE A 798 17.90 -3.35 13.16
N LEU A 799 17.66 -2.19 12.56
CA LEU A 799 17.32 -2.06 11.15
C LEU A 799 18.27 -1.09 10.47
N TYR A 800 18.44 -1.23 9.15
CA TYR A 800 19.25 -0.31 8.38
C TYR A 800 18.72 -0.07 6.96
N THR A 801 19.10 1.06 6.38
CA THR A 801 19.12 1.27 4.93
C THR A 801 20.41 1.98 4.53
N HIS A 802 20.78 1.88 3.25
CA HIS A 802 22.05 2.40 2.74
C HIS A 802 21.81 3.20 1.46
N ARG A 803 22.39 4.41 1.42
CA ARG A 803 22.42 5.28 0.25
C ARG A 803 23.86 5.60 -0.16
N GLN A 804 24.08 5.74 -1.47
CA GLN A 804 25.40 6.01 -2.03
C GLN A 804 25.34 7.10 -3.11
N GLU A 805 26.31 8.02 -3.07
CA GLU A 805 26.58 9.02 -4.10
C GLU A 805 28.08 9.07 -4.39
N GLY A 806 28.50 8.58 -5.56
CA GLY A 806 29.93 8.40 -5.85
C GLY A 806 30.60 7.46 -4.84
N ASN A 807 31.60 7.95 -4.11
CA ASN A 807 32.25 7.21 -3.03
C ASN A 807 31.71 7.55 -1.63
N ALA A 808 30.71 8.43 -1.52
CA ALA A 808 30.10 8.77 -0.24
C ALA A 808 28.98 7.77 0.09
N HIS A 809 28.94 7.33 1.35
CA HIS A 809 27.97 6.35 1.86
C HIS A 809 27.22 6.89 3.07
N CYS A 810 25.92 6.66 3.12
CA CYS A 810 25.03 7.00 4.23
C CYS A 810 24.29 5.74 4.67
N TYR A 811 24.58 5.26 5.87
CA TYR A 811 23.83 4.20 6.51
C TYR A 811 22.92 4.81 7.57
N PHE A 812 21.61 4.63 7.43
CA PHE A 812 20.68 4.86 8.54
C PHE A 812 20.61 3.58 9.36
N VAL A 813 20.75 3.67 10.68
CA VAL A 813 20.65 2.54 11.61
C VAL A 813 19.73 2.90 12.75
N SER A 814 18.77 2.03 13.08
CA SER A 814 17.79 2.27 14.15
C SER A 814 17.69 1.09 15.13
N ASN A 815 17.70 1.41 16.43
CA ASN A 815 17.33 0.51 17.52
C ASN A 815 15.81 0.45 17.63
N GLN A 816 15.21 -0.71 17.37
CA GLN A 816 13.74 -0.84 17.39
C GLN A 816 13.16 -1.14 18.78
N LEU A 817 13.99 -1.16 19.83
CA LEU A 817 13.56 -1.43 21.19
C LEU A 817 13.59 -0.18 22.07
N ASP A 818 12.67 -0.11 23.03
CA ASP A 818 12.60 0.94 24.04
C ASP A 818 13.57 0.69 25.22
N ILE A 819 14.78 0.20 24.91
CA ILE A 819 15.89 0.01 25.87
C ILE A 819 17.21 0.47 25.26
N ALA A 820 18.11 0.98 26.10
CA ALA A 820 19.46 1.33 25.67
C ALA A 820 20.27 0.08 25.28
N ARG A 821 21.10 0.20 24.23
CA ARG A 821 21.86 -0.91 23.64
C ARG A 821 23.24 -0.43 23.22
N LYS A 822 24.23 -1.31 23.38
CA LYS A 822 25.56 -1.18 22.76
C LYS A 822 25.75 -2.35 21.81
N ASP A 823 26.28 -2.07 20.62
CA ASP A 823 26.55 -3.11 19.63
C ASP A 823 27.76 -2.75 18.77
N THR A 824 28.38 -3.76 18.15
CA THR A 824 29.48 -3.57 17.21
C THR A 824 29.00 -3.93 15.81
N MET A 825 28.94 -2.93 14.93
CA MET A 825 28.36 -3.07 13.60
C MET A 825 29.45 -2.99 12.53
N ALA A 826 29.26 -3.71 11.42
CA ALA A 826 30.22 -3.71 10.31
C ALA A 826 29.59 -3.27 9.00
N PHE A 827 30.17 -2.25 8.37
CA PHE A 827 29.69 -1.63 7.14
C PHE A 827 30.61 -1.98 5.97
N ARG A 828 30.05 -2.29 4.79
CA ARG A 828 30.81 -2.65 3.57
C ARG A 828 31.44 -1.41 2.91
N VAL A 829 32.29 -0.72 3.67
CA VAL A 829 33.04 0.48 3.29
C VAL A 829 34.44 0.38 3.87
N THR A 830 35.46 0.81 3.12
CA THR A 830 36.86 0.90 3.59
C THR A 830 37.53 2.19 3.13
N GLY A 831 38.59 2.61 3.84
CA GLY A 831 39.40 3.77 3.46
C GLY A 831 38.77 5.14 3.74
N LEU A 832 37.57 5.18 4.33
CA LEU A 832 36.83 6.39 4.66
C LEU A 832 36.61 6.51 6.18
N GLN A 833 36.63 7.74 6.69
CA GLN A 833 36.38 8.08 8.08
C GLN A 833 34.88 7.96 8.38
N PRO A 834 34.46 7.13 9.36
CA PRO A 834 33.08 7.13 9.83
C PRO A 834 32.76 8.40 10.63
N GLU A 835 31.58 8.96 10.36
CA GLU A 835 30.95 10.06 11.10
C GLU A 835 29.57 9.62 11.59
N LEU A 836 29.14 10.08 12.76
CA LEU A 836 27.78 9.95 13.27
C LEU A 836 27.07 11.29 13.17
N TRP A 837 25.93 11.29 12.48
CA TRP A 837 25.06 12.45 12.34
C TRP A 837 23.75 12.17 13.07
N ASP A 838 23.46 12.98 14.08
CA ASP A 838 22.26 12.85 14.92
C ASP A 838 21.15 13.75 14.36
N ALA A 839 20.17 13.16 13.68
CA ALA A 839 19.07 13.90 13.08
C ALA A 839 18.17 14.62 14.10
N VAL A 840 18.17 14.23 15.38
CA VAL A 840 17.40 14.91 16.43
C VAL A 840 18.04 16.25 16.77
N THR A 841 19.35 16.25 17.04
CA THR A 841 20.07 17.45 17.49
C THR A 841 20.71 18.25 16.35
N GLY A 842 20.92 17.64 15.18
CA GLY A 842 21.70 18.20 14.08
C GLY A 842 23.21 18.12 14.28
N GLN A 843 23.69 17.40 15.30
CA GLN A 843 25.13 17.25 15.54
C GLN A 843 25.80 16.31 14.53
N ILE A 844 27.03 16.65 14.18
CA ILE A 844 27.94 15.84 13.36
C ILE A 844 29.21 15.60 14.17
N LYS A 845 29.62 14.34 14.33
CA LYS A 845 30.87 13.97 14.99
C LYS A 845 31.61 12.87 14.24
N ALA A 846 32.93 12.92 14.23
CA ALA A 846 33.76 11.79 13.79
C ALA A 846 33.68 10.65 14.80
N LEU A 847 33.78 9.41 14.33
CA LEU A 847 33.89 8.21 15.17
C LEU A 847 35.34 7.70 15.15
N PRO A 848 36.18 8.07 16.14
CA PRO A 848 37.61 7.74 16.12
C PRO A 848 37.94 6.28 16.46
N ASN A 849 37.06 5.55 17.14
CA ASN A 849 37.22 4.13 17.43
C ASN A 849 36.51 3.29 16.36
N TYR A 850 37.29 2.74 15.43
CA TYR A 850 36.84 1.79 14.43
C TYR A 850 38.01 0.89 13.98
N ALA A 851 37.69 -0.25 13.38
CA ALA A 851 38.68 -1.14 12.79
C ALA A 851 38.28 -1.53 11.36
N ILE A 852 39.26 -1.80 10.50
CA ILE A 852 39.00 -2.39 9.18
C ILE A 852 39.28 -3.88 9.26
N SER A 853 38.28 -4.71 8.94
CA SER A 853 38.41 -6.17 8.94
C SER A 853 37.55 -6.78 7.83
N ASN A 854 38.13 -7.72 7.07
CA ASN A 854 37.43 -8.44 5.99
C ASN A 854 36.70 -7.52 4.98
N GLY A 855 37.33 -6.41 4.60
CA GLY A 855 36.73 -5.45 3.66
C GLY A 855 35.57 -4.62 4.22
N LYS A 856 35.39 -4.60 5.55
CA LYS A 856 34.35 -3.82 6.24
C LYS A 856 34.98 -2.89 7.29
N THR A 857 34.34 -1.76 7.54
CA THR A 857 34.62 -0.89 8.69
C THR A 857 33.74 -1.32 9.86
N VAL A 858 34.35 -1.69 10.97
CA VAL A 858 33.72 -2.21 12.19
C VAL A 858 33.73 -1.12 13.26
N ILE A 859 32.56 -0.79 13.82
CA ILE A 859 32.36 0.37 14.69
C ILE A 859 31.57 -0.05 15.95
N PRO A 860 32.09 0.20 17.17
CA PRO A 860 31.29 0.13 18.39
C PRO A 860 30.36 1.36 18.47
N LEU A 861 29.06 1.09 18.60
CA LEU A 861 27.99 2.10 18.64
C LEU A 861 27.13 1.95 19.89
N GLU A 862 26.69 3.07 20.44
CA GLU A 862 25.74 3.15 21.56
C GLU A 862 24.44 3.81 21.13
N PHE A 863 23.32 3.28 21.62
CA PHE A 863 21.97 3.74 21.32
C PHE A 863 21.18 3.84 22.62
N GLY A 864 20.47 4.94 22.83
CA GLY A 864 19.38 5.00 23.80
C GLY A 864 18.15 4.20 23.35
N PRO A 865 17.09 4.18 24.18
CA PRO A 865 15.78 3.64 23.82
C PRO A 865 15.25 4.25 22.51
N GLY A 866 15.01 3.42 21.49
CA GLY A 866 14.49 3.86 20.20
C GLY A 866 15.43 4.76 19.37
N ASP A 867 16.72 4.87 19.72
CA ASP A 867 17.65 5.75 19.02
C ASP A 867 17.98 5.29 17.61
N SER A 868 18.36 6.26 16.77
CA SER A 868 18.77 6.02 15.40
C SER A 868 19.86 6.99 14.97
N TRP A 869 20.83 6.50 14.18
CA TRP A 869 21.98 7.26 13.71
C TRP A 869 22.10 7.20 12.21
N PHE A 870 22.60 8.29 11.62
CA PHE A 870 23.17 8.27 10.28
C PHE A 870 24.69 8.10 10.39
N ILE A 871 25.20 6.99 9.90
CA ILE A 871 26.64 6.70 9.82
C ILE A 871 27.12 7.06 8.41
N ILE A 872 27.88 8.14 8.32
CA ILE A 872 28.34 8.74 7.06
C ILE A 872 29.81 8.39 6.81
N PHE A 873 30.13 8.00 5.59
CA PHE A 873 31.49 7.81 5.11
C PHE A 873 31.70 8.65 3.85
N ARG A 874 32.44 9.76 3.96
CA ARG A 874 32.68 10.69 2.83
C ARG A 874 34.10 11.24 2.78
N ASN A 875 34.75 11.30 3.94
CA ASN A 875 36.10 11.82 4.09
C ASN A 875 37.11 10.68 4.13
N LYS A 876 38.34 10.93 3.70
CA LYS A 876 39.43 9.94 3.80
C LYS A 876 39.66 9.58 5.28
N ALA A 877 39.85 8.30 5.55
CA ALA A 877 40.11 7.79 6.90
C ALA A 877 41.33 8.45 7.55
N THR A 878 41.21 8.88 8.81
CA THR A 878 42.35 9.22 9.67
C THR A 878 42.71 8.03 10.56
N VAL A 879 43.94 7.96 11.06
CA VAL A 879 44.35 6.85 11.95
C VAL A 879 43.44 6.81 13.18
N ALA A 880 42.84 5.66 13.46
CA ALA A 880 42.05 5.45 14.67
C ALA A 880 42.95 5.68 15.90
N ASP A 881 42.59 6.64 16.75
CA ASP A 881 43.38 7.01 17.93
C ASP A 881 42.93 6.27 19.21
N GLY A 882 41.90 5.42 19.09
CA GLY A 882 41.38 4.58 20.17
C GLY A 882 40.52 5.31 21.20
N LYS A 883 40.21 6.60 21.00
CA LYS A 883 39.26 7.31 21.88
C LYS A 883 37.86 6.74 21.75
N GLU A 884 37.14 6.68 22.85
CA GLU A 884 35.75 6.21 22.86
C GLU A 884 34.85 7.04 21.93
N ASN A 885 33.89 6.38 21.28
CA ASN A 885 32.97 7.01 20.32
C ASN A 885 31.83 7.80 21.00
N PHE A 886 31.56 7.51 22.27
CA PHE A 886 30.43 8.06 23.03
C PHE A 886 30.90 8.54 24.40
N GLU A 887 30.42 9.72 24.77
CA GLU A 887 30.70 10.34 26.08
C GLU A 887 30.10 9.49 27.20
N GLN A 888 30.84 9.35 28.30
CA GLN A 888 30.30 8.77 29.52
C GLN A 888 29.81 9.86 30.45
N PHE A 889 28.56 9.74 30.88
CA PHE A 889 27.93 10.74 31.74
C PHE A 889 27.94 10.28 33.20
N GLN A 890 28.38 11.17 34.09
CA GLN A 890 28.42 10.93 35.53
C GLN A 890 27.71 12.06 36.27
N PRO A 891 26.85 11.77 37.26
CA PRO A 891 26.19 12.80 38.05
C PRO A 891 27.20 13.59 38.87
N VAL A 892 27.04 14.91 38.86
CA VAL A 892 27.85 15.87 39.63
C VAL A 892 27.02 16.48 40.75
N GLN A 893 25.76 16.79 40.48
CA GLN A 893 24.86 17.43 41.43
C GLN A 893 23.41 17.07 41.08
N ALA A 894 22.61 16.70 42.08
CA ALA A 894 21.16 16.58 41.93
C ALA A 894 20.49 17.96 42.07
N VAL A 895 19.45 18.22 41.30
CA VAL A 895 18.60 19.41 41.46
C VAL A 895 17.47 19.04 42.41
N GLU A 896 17.68 19.30 43.69
CA GLU A 896 16.75 18.99 44.77
C GLU A 896 16.07 20.25 45.29
N GLY A 897 14.81 20.12 45.74
CA GLY A 897 14.06 21.24 46.31
C GLY A 897 12.58 21.16 46.00
N ASN A 898 11.86 22.18 46.46
CA ASN A 898 10.46 22.35 46.10
C ASN A 898 10.38 22.86 44.66
N TRP A 899 9.47 22.27 43.90
CA TRP A 899 9.10 22.73 42.57
C TRP A 899 7.77 23.44 42.64
N THR A 900 7.73 24.68 42.16
CA THR A 900 6.48 25.37 41.91
C THR A 900 5.99 24.96 40.53
N VAL A 901 4.80 24.41 40.43
CA VAL A 901 4.24 23.87 39.18
C VAL A 901 3.01 24.67 38.78
N ASP A 902 3.13 25.42 37.69
CA ASP A 902 2.04 26.18 37.09
C ASP A 902 1.34 25.34 36.02
N PHE A 903 0.11 24.91 36.30
CA PHE A 903 -0.73 24.18 35.36
C PHE A 903 -1.57 25.18 34.55
N ASN A 904 -1.44 25.15 33.22
CA ASN A 904 -2.17 26.04 32.32
C ASN A 904 -3.11 25.25 31.38
N PRO A 905 -4.21 24.68 31.89
CA PRO A 905 -5.15 23.93 31.07
C PRO A 905 -5.85 24.86 30.08
N GLY A 906 -5.79 24.55 28.78
CA GLY A 906 -6.50 25.32 27.72
C GLY A 906 -8.03 25.22 27.75
N TYR A 907 -8.60 24.64 28.81
CA TYR A 907 -10.02 24.31 29.04
C TYR A 907 -10.50 24.66 30.46
N ALA A 908 -9.63 25.14 31.35
CA ALA A 908 -9.97 25.52 32.71
C ALA A 908 -9.13 26.73 33.16
N LYS A 909 -9.38 27.24 34.37
CA LYS A 909 -8.53 28.32 34.91
C LYS A 909 -7.15 27.76 35.27
N PRO A 910 -6.06 28.51 34.99
CA PRO A 910 -4.74 28.16 35.49
C PRO A 910 -4.71 28.04 37.01
N PHE A 911 -3.91 27.10 37.51
CA PHE A 911 -3.70 26.87 38.93
C PHE A 911 -2.26 26.47 39.20
N GLN A 912 -1.83 26.64 40.44
CA GLN A 912 -0.47 26.34 40.87
C GLN A 912 -0.49 25.27 41.96
N ALA A 913 0.52 24.42 41.97
CA ALA A 913 0.78 23.48 43.05
C ALA A 913 2.27 23.47 43.42
N THR A 914 2.62 23.01 44.61
CA THR A 914 4.01 22.84 45.04
C THR A 914 4.33 21.36 45.18
N PHE A 915 5.35 20.90 44.47
CA PHE A 915 5.81 19.52 44.47
C PHE A 915 7.08 19.44 45.31
N ALA A 916 6.98 18.87 46.51
CA ALA A 916 8.16 18.58 47.33
C ALA A 916 9.02 17.44 46.73
N ARG A 917 8.41 16.61 45.88
CA ARG A 917 9.06 15.57 45.09
C ARG A 917 8.39 15.50 43.72
N LEU A 918 9.20 15.32 42.68
CA LEU A 918 8.73 15.04 41.34
C LEU A 918 7.99 13.69 41.34
N THR A 919 6.84 13.63 40.68
CA THR A 919 5.94 12.47 40.69
C THR A 919 5.11 12.41 39.41
N ASP A 920 4.63 11.21 39.08
CA ASP A 920 3.65 11.00 38.02
C ASP A 920 2.31 11.66 38.40
N TRP A 921 1.83 12.56 37.54
CA TRP A 921 0.55 13.24 37.73
C TRP A 921 -0.60 12.26 37.88
N SER A 922 -0.60 11.17 37.11
CA SER A 922 -1.71 10.20 37.07
C SER A 922 -1.93 9.46 38.40
N GLN A 923 -0.96 9.53 39.30
CA GLN A 923 -0.99 8.93 40.63
C GLN A 923 -1.25 9.96 41.75
N HIS A 924 -1.43 11.25 41.40
CA HIS A 924 -1.66 12.31 42.38
C HIS A 924 -3.07 12.22 43.00
N ASP A 925 -3.20 12.59 44.28
CA ASP A 925 -4.47 12.52 45.00
C ASP A 925 -5.47 13.60 44.57
N ASP A 926 -5.00 14.81 44.25
CA ASP A 926 -5.84 15.87 43.68
C ASP A 926 -6.32 15.50 42.26
N PRO A 927 -7.64 15.35 42.03
CA PRO A 927 -8.21 15.03 40.72
C PRO A 927 -7.87 16.05 39.61
N GLN A 928 -7.60 17.32 39.97
CA GLN A 928 -7.22 18.35 39.00
C GLN A 928 -5.84 18.08 38.38
N ILE A 929 -4.94 17.46 39.15
CA ILE A 929 -3.61 17.02 38.70
C ILE A 929 -3.69 15.61 38.11
N LYS A 930 -4.42 14.70 38.78
CA LYS A 930 -4.58 13.30 38.36
C LYS A 930 -5.03 13.15 36.91
N TYR A 931 -6.06 13.92 36.55
CA TYR A 931 -6.67 13.90 35.23
C TYR A 931 -6.22 15.10 34.39
N TYR A 932 -5.04 15.65 34.67
CA TYR A 932 -4.54 16.79 33.92
C TYR A 932 -4.08 16.39 32.52
N SER A 933 -4.46 17.19 31.52
CA SER A 933 -3.86 17.16 30.19
C SER A 933 -3.52 18.56 29.73
N GLY A 934 -2.34 18.78 29.18
CA GLY A 934 -1.90 20.10 28.74
C GLY A 934 -0.49 20.42 29.18
N THR A 935 -0.21 21.71 29.36
CA THR A 935 1.13 22.22 29.66
C THR A 935 1.26 22.62 31.11
N ALA A 936 2.27 22.07 31.80
CA ALA A 936 2.65 22.45 33.15
C ALA A 936 4.11 22.93 33.19
N THR A 937 4.37 24.09 33.79
CA THR A 937 5.72 24.65 33.94
C THR A 937 6.21 24.45 35.36
N TYR A 938 7.32 23.74 35.50
CA TYR A 938 8.01 23.52 36.77
C TYR A 938 9.09 24.57 36.94
N SER A 939 9.08 25.29 38.04
CA SER A 939 10.09 26.30 38.38
C SER A 939 10.80 25.94 39.69
N SER A 940 12.13 26.01 39.67
CA SER A 940 12.97 25.82 40.85
C SER A 940 14.26 26.61 40.73
N THR A 941 14.95 26.81 41.85
CA THR A 941 16.30 27.38 41.88
C THR A 941 17.28 26.39 42.49
N PHE A 942 18.53 26.41 42.04
CA PHE A 942 19.59 25.60 42.63
C PHE A 942 20.92 26.35 42.62
N THR A 943 21.79 26.06 43.58
CA THR A 943 23.11 26.68 43.69
C THR A 943 24.18 25.79 43.05
N CYS A 944 25.11 26.36 42.29
CA CYS A 944 26.27 25.66 41.76
C CYS A 944 27.56 26.30 42.31
N ASP A 945 28.38 25.52 43.00
CA ASP A 945 29.55 26.05 43.72
C ASP A 945 30.73 26.46 42.81
N ASP A 946 30.87 25.86 41.62
CA ASP A 946 31.96 26.22 40.70
C ASP A 946 31.72 25.80 39.24
N LYS A 947 32.26 26.56 38.28
CA LYS A 947 32.36 26.13 36.87
C LYS A 947 33.55 25.19 36.76
N LYS A 948 33.33 23.89 36.90
CA LYS A 948 34.32 22.90 36.46
C LYS A 948 34.55 23.10 34.95
N ASP A 949 35.80 23.11 34.48
CA ASP A 949 36.25 23.14 33.07
C ASP A 949 35.75 21.92 32.23
N SER A 950 34.69 21.27 32.66
CA SER A 950 34.10 20.06 32.10
C SER A 950 32.84 20.38 31.29
N SER A 951 32.56 19.59 30.27
CA SER A 951 31.26 19.60 29.60
C SER A 951 30.15 19.19 30.59
N LEU A 952 29.24 20.11 30.88
CA LEU A 952 28.14 19.93 31.81
C LEU A 952 26.80 19.85 31.09
N TYR A 953 25.94 18.97 31.57
CA TYR A 953 24.63 18.68 31.00
C TYR A 953 23.55 18.67 32.07
N LEU A 954 22.37 19.20 31.76
CA LEU A 954 21.17 18.99 32.57
C LEU A 954 20.43 17.77 32.01
N ASP A 955 20.22 16.76 32.85
CA ASP A 955 19.46 15.55 32.55
C ASP A 955 18.18 15.56 33.38
N LEU A 956 17.02 15.50 32.72
CA LEU A 956 15.72 15.57 33.37
C LEU A 956 15.28 14.22 33.96
N GLY A 957 16.04 13.14 33.75
CA GLY A 957 15.65 11.79 34.12
C GLY A 957 14.41 11.31 33.34
N GLN A 958 13.42 10.80 34.07
CA GLN A 958 12.17 10.32 33.50
C GLN A 958 11.21 11.49 33.22
N VAL A 959 10.76 11.59 31.97
CA VAL A 959 9.76 12.56 31.52
C VAL A 959 8.69 11.81 30.73
N GLU A 960 7.44 11.94 31.15
CA GLU A 960 6.30 11.36 30.47
C GLU A 960 5.54 12.49 29.74
N GLY A 961 6.12 12.91 28.63
CA GLY A 961 5.68 14.05 27.84
C GLY A 961 6.78 14.61 26.94
N LEU A 962 6.52 15.75 26.31
CA LEU A 962 7.59 16.60 25.76
C LEU A 962 8.04 17.57 26.86
N ALA A 963 9.31 17.97 26.85
CA ALA A 963 9.87 18.91 27.81
C ALA A 963 10.70 20.01 27.13
N THR A 964 10.45 21.25 27.50
CA THR A 964 11.25 22.41 27.10
C THR A 964 11.97 22.96 28.33
N VAL A 965 13.28 23.08 28.27
CA VAL A 965 14.13 23.59 29.37
C VAL A 965 14.43 25.06 29.14
N ARG A 966 14.30 25.88 30.18
CA ARG A 966 14.84 27.23 30.24
C ARG A 966 15.75 27.36 31.46
N LEU A 967 17.01 27.74 31.25
CA LEU A 967 18.00 27.93 32.31
C LEU A 967 18.52 29.36 32.26
N ASN A 968 18.37 30.11 33.35
CA ASN A 968 18.79 31.52 33.46
C ASN A 968 18.31 32.34 32.24
N GLY A 969 17.03 32.21 31.89
CA GLY A 969 16.39 32.89 30.75
C GLY A 969 16.66 32.30 29.36
N LYS A 970 17.64 31.40 29.18
CA LYS A 970 17.91 30.75 27.88
C LYS A 970 17.06 29.50 27.69
N GLU A 971 16.23 29.50 26.66
CA GLU A 971 15.43 28.35 26.25
C GLU A 971 16.24 27.39 25.34
N TYR A 972 16.02 26.09 25.53
CA TYR A 972 16.61 25.00 24.75
C TYR A 972 15.55 24.36 23.84
N PRO A 973 15.95 23.69 22.74
CA PRO A 973 15.01 22.95 21.90
C PRO A 973 14.18 21.92 22.69
N THR A 974 12.91 21.80 22.35
CA THR A 974 11.99 20.84 22.99
C THR A 974 12.49 19.41 22.83
N LEU A 975 12.59 18.72 23.96
CA LEU A 975 12.96 17.32 24.08
C LEU A 975 11.70 16.47 24.01
N TRP A 976 11.72 15.42 23.19
CA TRP A 976 10.55 14.56 22.96
C TRP A 976 10.87 13.06 23.05
N ARG A 977 12.11 12.69 23.41
CA ARG A 977 12.57 11.30 23.54
C ARG A 977 13.73 11.21 24.54
N TYR A 978 14.03 9.99 24.99
CA TYR A 978 15.18 9.70 25.85
C TYR A 978 16.52 9.75 25.09
N PRO A 979 17.62 10.19 25.74
CA PRO A 979 17.64 10.84 27.05
C PRO A 979 17.15 12.30 26.95
N TYR A 980 16.40 12.75 27.96
CA TYR A 980 15.95 14.15 28.07
C TYR A 980 17.08 15.00 28.64
N ARG A 981 18.05 15.36 27.79
CA ARG A 981 19.29 16.01 28.21
C ARG A 981 19.66 17.20 27.32
N VAL A 982 20.16 18.28 27.94
CA VAL A 982 20.69 19.47 27.24
C VAL A 982 22.08 19.86 27.75
N ASN A 983 22.94 20.34 26.87
CA ASN A 983 24.26 20.86 27.25
C ASN A 983 24.12 22.28 27.82
N ILE A 984 24.47 22.44 29.11
CA ILE A 984 24.30 23.69 29.86
C ILE A 984 25.63 24.39 30.18
N SER A 985 26.75 23.87 29.67
CA SER A 985 28.11 24.32 30.02
C SER A 985 28.28 25.85 29.94
N ASN A 986 27.68 26.46 28.92
CA ASN A 986 27.80 27.91 28.68
C ASN A 986 26.76 28.77 29.41
N GLN A 987 25.71 28.15 29.98
CA GLN A 987 24.59 28.86 30.60
C GLN A 987 24.57 28.75 32.12
N LEU A 988 25.18 27.71 32.68
CA LEU A 988 25.32 27.53 34.11
C LEU A 988 26.22 28.63 34.69
N GLN A 989 25.82 29.22 35.81
CA GLN A 989 26.59 30.26 36.52
C GLN A 989 26.93 29.83 37.95
N PRO A 990 28.07 30.27 38.51
CA PRO A 990 28.33 30.09 39.94
C PRO A 990 27.25 30.78 40.79
N GLY A 991 26.92 30.18 41.93
CA GLY A 991 25.82 30.65 42.77
C GLY A 991 24.46 30.17 42.28
N GLU A 992 23.42 30.98 42.47
CA GLU A 992 22.04 30.60 42.16
C GLU A 992 21.75 30.55 40.66
N ASN A 993 21.01 29.52 40.23
CA ASN A 993 20.53 29.33 38.87
C ASN A 993 19.02 29.12 38.90
N GLU A 994 18.32 29.77 37.97
CA GLU A 994 16.88 29.64 37.76
C GLU A 994 16.61 28.59 36.68
N LEU A 995 15.82 27.58 37.02
CA LEU A 995 15.44 26.50 36.11
C LEU A 995 13.92 26.45 35.95
N GLU A 996 13.48 26.53 34.70
CA GLU A 996 12.12 26.23 34.29
C GLU A 996 12.12 24.99 33.37
N VAL A 997 11.18 24.08 33.61
CA VAL A 997 10.93 22.91 32.75
C VAL A 997 9.46 22.89 32.42
N THR A 998 9.11 23.18 31.17
CA THR A 998 7.73 23.10 30.68
C THR A 998 7.47 21.71 30.11
N VAL A 999 6.53 20.97 30.71
CA VAL A 999 6.14 19.62 30.29
C VAL A 999 4.74 19.60 29.70
N VAL A 1000 4.55 18.87 28.60
CA VAL A 1000 3.24 18.64 27.99
C VAL A 1000 2.97 17.15 27.75
N ASN A 1001 1.81 16.66 28.20
CA ASN A 1001 1.33 15.28 28.01
C ASN A 1001 0.23 15.21 26.93
N CYS A 1002 -0.41 14.07 26.73
CA CYS A 1002 -1.56 13.90 25.82
C CYS A 1002 -2.91 14.23 26.46
N TRP A 1003 -3.96 14.36 25.63
CA TRP A 1003 -5.36 14.57 26.06
C TRP A 1003 -6.00 13.41 26.82
N TRP A 1004 -5.47 12.19 26.68
CA TRP A 1004 -6.06 10.96 27.23
C TRP A 1004 -6.53 11.09 28.69
N ASN A 1005 -5.69 11.60 29.59
CA ASN A 1005 -6.01 11.63 31.02
C ASN A 1005 -7.19 12.56 31.35
N ARG A 1006 -7.28 13.73 30.70
CA ARG A 1006 -8.41 14.64 30.87
C ARG A 1006 -9.70 14.06 30.31
N LEU A 1007 -9.62 13.38 29.17
CA LEU A 1007 -10.77 12.70 28.55
C LEU A 1007 -11.33 11.59 29.44
N VAL A 1008 -10.46 10.76 30.04
CA VAL A 1008 -10.85 9.79 31.07
C VAL A 1008 -11.40 10.47 32.33
N GLY A 1009 -10.84 11.62 32.71
CA GLY A 1009 -11.32 12.44 33.82
C GLY A 1009 -12.73 12.99 33.61
N ASP A 1010 -13.07 13.37 32.37
CA ASP A 1010 -14.39 13.87 32.00
C ASP A 1010 -15.44 12.76 31.93
N ALA A 1011 -15.00 11.50 31.75
CA ALA A 1011 -15.86 10.31 31.81
C ALA A 1011 -16.15 9.83 33.24
N GLN A 1012 -15.53 10.42 34.28
CA GLN A 1012 -15.74 9.99 35.66
C GLN A 1012 -17.19 10.27 36.13
N PRO A 1013 -17.79 9.40 36.97
CA PRO A 1013 -19.11 9.65 37.53
C PRO A 1013 -19.20 10.98 38.26
N GLY A 1014 -20.18 11.82 37.87
CA GLY A 1014 -20.40 13.14 38.47
C GLY A 1014 -19.48 14.25 37.96
N ALA A 1015 -18.55 13.96 37.04
CA ALA A 1015 -17.77 14.98 36.36
C ALA A 1015 -18.65 15.85 35.47
N LYS A 1016 -18.28 17.13 35.32
CA LYS A 1016 -18.83 18.02 34.30
C LYS A 1016 -17.80 18.11 33.18
N PRO A 1017 -18.04 17.52 32.01
CA PRO A 1017 -17.09 17.54 30.91
C PRO A 1017 -16.69 18.98 30.55
N VAL A 1018 -15.39 19.21 30.45
CA VAL A 1018 -14.78 20.47 30.02
C VAL A 1018 -14.21 20.36 28.61
N THR A 1019 -14.12 19.13 28.10
CA THR A 1019 -13.71 18.79 26.74
C THR A 1019 -14.90 18.52 25.83
N TRP A 1020 -14.66 18.63 24.52
CA TRP A 1020 -15.58 18.21 23.48
C TRP A 1020 -14.83 17.51 22.36
N THR A 1021 -15.39 16.41 21.88
CA THR A 1021 -14.87 15.59 20.79
C THR A 1021 -16.02 15.05 19.95
N ALA A 1022 -15.78 14.78 18.67
CA ALA A 1022 -16.75 14.10 17.81
C ALA A 1022 -16.75 12.58 18.03
N PHE A 1023 -15.59 11.99 18.33
CA PHE A 1023 -15.43 10.55 18.52
C PHE A 1023 -14.92 10.21 19.91
N THR A 1024 -15.56 9.24 20.57
CA THR A 1024 -15.23 8.80 21.94
C THR A 1024 -14.93 7.30 21.96
N ASN A 1025 -13.78 6.92 22.53
CA ASN A 1025 -13.40 5.51 22.77
C ASN A 1025 -12.78 5.26 24.16
N TRP A 1026 -13.02 6.16 25.11
CA TRP A 1026 -12.56 6.05 26.51
C TRP A 1026 -13.73 5.95 27.49
N HIS A 1027 -13.43 5.43 28.66
CA HIS A 1027 -14.38 5.15 29.73
C HIS A 1027 -13.80 5.53 31.10
N ALA A 1028 -14.64 5.58 32.14
CA ALA A 1028 -14.22 5.95 33.49
C ALA A 1028 -13.15 4.99 34.08
N ASP A 1029 -13.11 3.74 33.64
CA ASP A 1029 -12.18 2.69 34.04
C ASP A 1029 -10.96 2.57 33.11
N SER A 1030 -10.87 3.41 32.08
CA SER A 1030 -9.71 3.45 31.20
C SER A 1030 -8.44 3.79 31.98
N LYS A 1031 -7.37 3.04 31.74
CA LYS A 1031 -6.09 3.25 32.42
C LYS A 1031 -5.49 4.60 32.04
N LEU A 1032 -5.16 5.42 33.03
CA LEU A 1032 -4.44 6.68 32.81
C LEU A 1032 -3.02 6.43 32.29
N GLN A 1033 -2.53 7.34 31.47
CA GLN A 1033 -1.15 7.37 31.02
C GLN A 1033 -0.29 8.10 32.06
N PRO A 1034 0.93 7.60 32.35
CA PRO A 1034 1.92 8.37 33.10
C PRO A 1034 2.12 9.75 32.49
N ALA A 1035 2.30 10.78 33.32
CA ALA A 1035 2.48 12.14 32.84
C ALA A 1035 3.33 13.00 33.79
N GLY A 1036 4.11 13.91 33.20
CA GLY A 1036 4.84 14.94 33.94
C GLY A 1036 6.38 14.76 33.97
N LEU A 1037 7.03 15.58 34.80
CA LEU A 1037 8.45 15.48 35.12
C LEU A 1037 8.59 14.57 36.35
N LEU A 1038 9.10 13.37 36.15
CA LEU A 1038 9.25 12.35 37.20
C LEU A 1038 10.66 12.39 37.82
N GLY A 1039 11.65 12.86 37.06
CA GLY A 1039 13.03 12.98 37.53
C GLY A 1039 13.75 11.62 37.62
N PRO A 1040 14.85 11.53 38.39
CA PRO A 1040 15.52 12.64 39.07
C PRO A 1040 16.17 13.61 38.08
N VAL A 1041 16.17 14.91 38.41
CA VAL A 1041 16.86 15.94 37.63
C VAL A 1041 18.30 16.09 38.13
N ASN A 1042 19.28 15.94 37.25
CA ASN A 1042 20.69 15.94 37.60
C ASN A 1042 21.52 16.82 36.66
N ILE A 1043 22.57 17.42 37.21
CA ILE A 1043 23.70 17.96 36.46
C ILE A 1043 24.71 16.83 36.28
N LEU A 1044 25.04 16.52 35.03
CA LEU A 1044 26.00 15.50 34.66
C LEU A 1044 27.26 16.14 34.09
N THR A 1045 28.41 15.48 34.26
CA THR A 1045 29.64 15.75 33.52
C THR A 1045 29.85 14.67 32.47
N ALA A 1046 30.30 15.06 31.28
CA ALA A 1046 30.72 14.14 30.22
C ALA A 1046 32.25 13.93 30.28
N LYS A 1047 32.68 12.67 30.16
CA LYS A 1047 34.08 12.27 30.02
C LYS A 1047 34.35 11.55 28.71
#